data_AF-F4Q881-F1
#
_entry.id   AF-F4Q881-F1
#
_cell.length_a   1.000
_cell.length_b   1.000
_cell.length_c   1.000
_cell.angle_alpha   90.00
_cell.angle_beta   90.00
_cell.angle_gamma   90.00
#
_symmetry.space_group_name_H-M   'P 1'
#
loop_
_entity.id
_entity.type
_entity.pdbx_description
1 polymer ?
#
loop_
_entity_poly.entity_id
_entity_poly.type
_entity_poly.pdbx_seq_one_letter_code
_entity_poly.pdbx_strand_id
1 'polypeptide(L)'
;MQTQIIIDINNNNNNNHDDDVISRVFKNHYLLKKILTEIRDDVCFLGAYVPRSKLVIVTINDTHRQRTIRMVSNKRYKHLEHDLQWVITNRHFALLKDILLLRRRNHHLLKSLAHDDDEISSYCVISSAIIDDPVVFDLLVNSYPQCFREHLGHGGVGKHLTLFNYLQSMIIEHGNIQVWSLFHNLINNTTLFNKHNNINNNSQDTTKKKPFRIFENIFGKSPSSSLSSSSSSSTSSSSSSLSQQKTIIHKIQSMGERFTKEIIITCIQYGRKDILFHILDDIGDWLSDYIKESKDIKVSLDQLGDIVDEKTRQDTRDMIGELVKRLSTPRLVQLLSGVTNRFITNYIDCLVPIYETDIIHFTTIYMKTSNPLVNRTKHDIHLQFDALNHIINKYQDQFKFSTTNINNIINPIFSGDRSNTTTTTTTIYQVLWIYQVYYQFYLSLNLDIHPTKDNRTFEKDLINYLNIHNQLEIFNNLNLIDYLLERCGFSYICQYGCLEMVQQSYKQLLKNPRANNDDDRFKMNLKSNDINVLEFIMTLINQYDDPFDQMLSVTLDGQINLDNLVSQMNWKVIEYLVENNQNQYFTFTASSNSLDSIMWNGKFKLINSLSNLALSHIQSFTNQRNLVNSLEMAHYYHHDSIVPVLGQDHQQNIKLVQYYLLIDDARFLNQRSVFFNRFRNIVDISIASRDYEMVLHLYQYFKDNQLGRFPASSKQNYFHFDLDFMIQNLDIKMIEIALSLEVPLSIKSDTTWKIIAKWGTIEWINQFKKHIPTNLNYFELSKGAMLNFNIENRNSIIKYCNDLIENNNINTSNNKKRK
;
A
#
# COMPACT_ATOMS: atom_id res chain seq x y z
N MET A 1 44.15 -9.09 29.42
CA MET A 1 44.27 -8.18 30.59
C MET A 1 42.93 -7.52 30.81
N GLN A 2 42.07 -8.15 31.61
CA GLN A 2 40.80 -7.60 32.08
C GLN A 2 41.03 -7.12 33.51
N THR A 3 40.80 -5.83 33.76
CA THR A 3 40.84 -5.29 35.12
C THR A 3 39.41 -5.31 35.66
N GLN A 4 39.13 -6.30 36.50
CA GLN A 4 37.90 -6.42 37.28
C GLN A 4 37.99 -5.40 38.43
N ILE A 5 37.12 -4.39 38.45
CA ILE A 5 36.90 -3.57 39.64
C ILE A 5 35.71 -4.17 40.37
N ILE A 6 35.99 -4.87 41.47
CA ILE A 6 35.02 -5.28 42.48
C ILE A 6 34.83 -4.07 43.40
N ILE A 7 33.60 -3.56 43.49
CA ILE A 7 33.20 -2.62 44.55
C ILE A 7 32.32 -3.41 45.50
N ASP A 8 32.89 -3.78 46.65
CA ASP A 8 32.14 -4.26 47.81
C ASP A 8 31.39 -3.08 48.44
N ILE A 9 30.07 -3.11 48.37
CA ILE A 9 29.21 -2.20 49.14
C ILE A 9 28.93 -2.88 50.48
N ASN A 10 29.70 -2.47 51.49
CA ASN A 10 29.43 -2.81 52.87
C ASN A 10 28.29 -1.91 53.38
N ASN A 11 27.12 -2.52 53.59
CA ASN A 11 25.97 -1.92 54.24
C ASN A 11 26.33 -1.60 55.71
N ASN A 12 26.37 -0.32 56.05
CA ASN A 12 26.15 0.13 57.43
C ASN A 12 25.49 1.51 57.46
N ASN A 13 24.21 1.49 57.83
CA ASN A 13 23.37 2.56 58.41
C ASN A 13 23.95 3.98 58.41
N ASN A 14 23.62 4.74 57.35
CA ASN A 14 23.46 6.21 57.43
C ASN A 14 22.60 6.77 56.26
N ASN A 15 21.49 6.10 55.92
CA ASN A 15 20.66 6.45 54.75
C ASN A 15 20.04 7.86 54.79
N ASN A 16 19.95 8.52 55.95
CA ASN A 16 19.38 9.87 56.01
C ASN A 16 20.37 10.96 55.53
N HIS A 17 21.68 10.69 55.53
CA HIS A 17 22.64 11.70 55.10
C HIS A 17 22.88 11.67 53.60
N ASP A 18 22.87 10.49 52.98
CA ASP A 18 23.06 10.32 51.54
C ASP A 18 21.84 10.79 50.75
N ASP A 19 20.62 10.54 51.21
CA ASP A 19 19.41 11.08 50.57
C ASP A 19 19.36 12.61 50.63
N ASP A 20 19.88 13.22 51.70
CA ASP A 20 19.91 14.68 51.85
C ASP A 20 21.04 15.32 51.00
N VAL A 21 22.17 14.63 50.84
CA VAL A 21 23.25 15.05 49.93
C VAL A 21 22.81 14.91 48.47
N ILE A 22 22.19 13.79 48.09
CA ILE A 22 21.60 13.57 46.77
C ILE A 22 20.54 14.63 46.49
N SER A 23 19.61 14.88 47.42
CA SER A 23 18.58 15.92 47.27
C SER A 23 19.18 17.33 47.14
N ARG A 24 20.27 17.64 47.86
CA ARG A 24 21.00 18.93 47.71
C ARG A 24 21.69 19.08 46.35
N VAL A 25 22.25 17.99 45.82
CA VAL A 25 22.86 17.95 44.49
C VAL A 25 21.80 18.18 43.39
N PHE A 26 20.63 17.56 43.52
CA PHE A 26 19.52 17.72 42.55
C PHE A 26 18.74 19.04 42.71
N LYS A 27 18.71 19.64 43.90
CA LYS A 27 18.15 21.00 44.12
C LYS A 27 19.07 22.10 43.60
N ASN A 28 20.37 21.84 43.50
CA ASN A 28 21.31 22.78 42.89
C ASN A 28 21.23 22.68 41.36
N HIS A 29 20.41 23.55 40.78
CA HIS A 29 20.13 23.60 39.34
C HIS A 29 21.41 23.77 38.48
N TYR A 30 22.47 24.36 39.03
CA TYR A 30 23.75 24.53 38.33
C TYR A 30 24.57 23.24 38.34
N LEU A 31 24.60 22.55 39.48
CA LEU A 31 25.32 21.28 39.64
C LEU A 31 24.64 20.15 38.86
N LEU A 32 23.31 20.08 38.89
CA LEU A 32 22.53 19.14 38.08
C LEU A 32 22.74 19.40 36.58
N LYS A 33 22.71 20.66 36.16
CA LYS A 33 23.01 21.03 34.77
C LYS A 33 24.43 20.62 34.39
N LYS A 34 25.42 20.83 35.27
CA LYS A 34 26.82 20.44 35.06
C LYS A 34 26.97 18.93 34.96
N ILE A 35 26.35 18.17 35.86
CA ILE A 35 26.32 16.70 35.83
C ILE A 35 25.69 16.20 34.53
N LEU A 36 24.53 16.74 34.14
CA LEU A 36 23.86 16.34 32.89
C LEU A 36 24.65 16.72 31.62
N THR A 37 25.47 17.78 31.67
CA THR A 37 26.36 18.14 30.55
C THR A 37 27.67 17.34 30.52
N GLU A 38 28.05 16.71 31.64
CA GLU A 38 29.30 15.93 31.78
C GLU A 38 29.06 14.41 31.70
N ILE A 39 27.82 13.94 31.92
CA ILE A 39 27.45 12.53 31.75
C ILE A 39 27.54 12.16 30.27
N ARG A 40 28.42 11.20 29.97
CA ARG A 40 28.60 10.61 28.64
C ARG A 40 27.33 9.89 28.15
N ASP A 41 27.12 9.87 26.84
CA ASP A 41 25.96 9.29 26.13
C ASP A 41 25.83 7.74 26.21
N ASP A 42 26.62 7.09 27.06
CA ASP A 42 26.69 5.65 27.28
C ASP A 42 26.31 5.21 28.71
N VAL A 43 25.91 6.14 29.59
CA VAL A 43 25.58 5.81 30.98
C VAL A 43 24.14 5.27 31.11
N CYS A 44 24.03 4.14 31.81
CA CYS A 44 22.79 3.53 32.26
C CYS A 44 22.63 3.80 33.76
N PHE A 45 21.51 4.39 34.18
CA PHE A 45 21.20 4.63 35.58
C PHE A 45 19.87 3.95 35.94
N LEU A 46 19.90 3.06 36.94
CA LEU A 46 18.74 2.24 37.35
C LEU A 46 18.07 1.47 36.18
N GLY A 47 18.86 1.02 35.20
CA GLY A 47 18.35 0.30 34.02
C GLY A 47 17.82 1.20 32.89
N ALA A 48 17.81 2.52 33.08
CA ALA A 48 17.43 3.48 32.04
C ALA A 48 18.68 4.13 31.41
N TYR A 49 18.79 4.04 30.08
CA TYR A 49 19.78 4.80 29.33
C TYR A 49 19.32 6.23 29.11
N VAL A 50 20.25 7.18 29.17
CA VAL A 50 19.98 8.56 28.73
C VAL A 50 19.60 8.53 27.24
N PRO A 51 18.42 9.06 26.82
CA PRO A 51 17.99 9.00 25.44
C PRO A 51 18.98 9.71 24.52
N ARG A 52 19.59 8.96 23.59
CA ARG A 52 20.35 9.56 22.49
C ARG A 52 19.40 10.27 21.54
N SER A 53 19.84 11.39 20.95
CA SER A 53 19.23 11.92 19.74
C SER A 53 19.32 10.85 18.64
N LYS A 54 18.32 9.97 18.53
CA LYS A 54 18.29 8.94 17.49
C LYS A 54 17.92 9.61 16.17
N LEU A 55 18.77 9.43 15.17
CA LEU A 55 18.36 9.52 13.77
C LEU A 55 17.42 8.33 13.53
N VAL A 56 16.12 8.60 13.50
CA VAL A 56 15.13 7.59 13.13
C VAL A 56 14.95 7.68 11.63
N ILE A 57 15.39 6.64 10.93
CA ILE A 57 15.05 6.45 9.51
C ILE A 57 13.61 5.94 9.50
N VAL A 58 12.67 6.81 9.17
CA VAL A 58 11.27 6.42 8.97
C VAL A 58 11.14 5.99 7.51
N THR A 59 10.91 4.70 7.29
CA THR A 59 10.51 4.17 5.99
C THR A 59 9.02 4.45 5.83
N ILE A 60 8.66 5.32 4.89
CA ILE A 60 7.25 5.61 4.60
C ILE A 60 6.88 4.82 3.36
N ASN A 61 6.07 3.78 3.56
CA ASN A 61 5.44 2.91 2.56
C ASN A 61 6.37 2.02 1.71
N ASP A 62 6.07 0.72 1.68
CA ASP A 62 6.82 -0.29 0.89
C ASP A 62 6.75 -0.08 -0.64
N THR A 63 5.78 0.72 -1.12
CA THR A 63 5.60 0.97 -2.56
C THR A 63 6.53 2.06 -3.10
N HIS A 64 7.05 2.94 -2.26
CA HIS A 64 7.99 3.99 -2.65
C HIS A 64 9.10 4.05 -1.60
N ARG A 65 10.30 3.55 -1.93
CA ARG A 65 11.50 3.51 -1.08
C ARG A 65 12.05 4.90 -0.69
N GLN A 66 11.23 5.84 -0.24
CA GLN A 66 11.66 7.10 0.33
C GLN A 66 11.96 6.89 1.82
N ARG A 67 13.25 6.94 2.15
CA ARG A 67 13.74 7.03 3.53
C ARG A 67 13.72 8.48 3.96
N THR A 68 12.84 8.84 4.88
CA THR A 68 12.92 10.16 5.53
C THR A 68 13.72 10.02 6.82
N ILE A 69 14.80 10.79 6.93
CA ILE A 69 15.61 10.86 8.13
C ILE A 69 14.99 11.95 9.02
N ARG A 70 14.37 11.57 10.13
CA ARG A 70 13.91 12.53 11.14
C ARG A 70 14.91 12.57 12.30
N MET A 71 15.41 13.76 12.60
CA MET A 71 16.04 14.04 13.89
C MET A 71 14.95 14.21 14.94
N VAL A 72 14.92 13.31 15.92
CA VAL A 72 14.00 13.43 17.06
C VAL A 72 14.71 14.26 18.15
N SER A 73 14.14 15.41 18.51
CA SER A 73 14.65 16.23 19.61
C SER A 73 14.34 15.60 20.96
N ASN A 74 15.25 15.75 21.92
CA ASN A 74 15.05 15.28 23.29
C ASN A 74 13.84 15.99 23.91
N LYS A 75 12.83 15.22 24.33
CA LYS A 75 11.64 15.73 25.02
C LYS A 75 11.87 15.71 26.53
N ARG A 76 11.49 16.79 27.20
CA ARG A 76 11.49 16.87 28.67
C ARG A 76 10.34 16.04 29.22
N TYR A 77 10.46 15.58 30.47
CA TYR A 77 9.41 14.81 31.15
C TYR A 77 8.03 15.47 31.02
N LYS A 78 7.92 16.78 31.28
CA LYS A 78 6.67 17.53 31.10
C LYS A 78 6.10 17.48 29.68
N HIS A 79 6.95 17.44 28.65
CA HIS A 79 6.46 17.26 27.27
C HIS A 79 6.00 15.83 27.02
N LEU A 80 6.67 14.84 27.63
CA LEU A 80 6.30 13.43 27.54
C LEU A 80 5.00 13.11 28.30
N GLU A 81 4.70 13.85 29.37
CA GLU A 81 3.39 13.80 30.03
C GLU A 81 2.25 14.13 29.07
N HIS A 82 2.46 15.02 28.10
CA HIS A 82 1.45 15.42 27.11
C HIS A 82 1.55 14.65 25.79
N ASP A 83 2.64 13.93 25.54
CA ASP A 83 2.87 13.16 24.30
C ASP A 83 3.05 11.66 24.60
N LEU A 84 1.98 11.04 25.10
CA LEU A 84 1.97 9.63 25.44
C LEU A 84 2.16 8.74 24.20
N GLN A 85 1.72 9.19 23.03
CA GLN A 85 1.94 8.48 21.78
C GLN A 85 3.43 8.26 21.57
N TRP A 86 4.25 9.32 21.67
CA TRP A 86 5.69 9.20 21.52
C TRP A 86 6.29 8.23 22.55
N VAL A 87 5.85 8.29 23.81
CA VAL A 87 6.33 7.38 24.87
C VAL A 87 6.03 5.93 24.52
N ILE A 88 4.82 5.65 24.04
CA ILE A 88 4.36 4.31 23.63
C ILE A 88 5.16 3.85 22.41
N THR A 89 5.19 4.61 21.31
CA THR A 89 5.88 4.26 20.05
C THR A 89 7.37 3.98 20.26
N ASN A 90 8.01 4.62 21.25
CA ASN A 90 9.42 4.38 21.59
C ASN A 90 9.62 3.33 22.69
N ARG A 91 8.57 2.58 23.07
CA ARG A 91 8.57 1.48 24.05
C ARG A 91 9.12 1.88 25.43
N HIS A 92 8.90 3.13 25.85
CA HIS A 92 9.31 3.63 27.17
C HIS A 92 8.28 3.29 28.25
N PHE A 93 7.95 2.00 28.41
CA PHE A 93 6.83 1.54 29.24
C PHE A 93 7.01 1.81 30.74
N ALA A 94 8.25 1.84 31.25
CA ALA A 94 8.52 2.23 32.65
C ALA A 94 8.18 3.70 32.90
N LEU A 95 8.51 4.59 31.96
CA LEU A 95 8.16 6.01 32.02
C LEU A 95 6.65 6.19 31.88
N LEU A 96 6.02 5.46 30.95
CA LEU A 96 4.56 5.47 30.79
C LEU A 96 3.88 5.06 32.09
N LYS A 97 4.32 3.97 32.73
CA LYS A 97 3.82 3.50 34.02
C LYS A 97 3.92 4.59 35.09
N ASP A 98 5.07 5.26 35.19
CA ASP A 98 5.28 6.34 36.14
C ASP A 98 4.33 7.53 35.90
N ILE A 99 4.22 7.99 34.65
CA ILE A 99 3.29 9.06 34.25
C ILE A 99 1.84 8.68 34.60
N LEU A 100 1.41 7.45 34.29
CA LEU A 100 0.06 6.96 34.57
C LEU A 100 -0.21 6.88 36.09
N LEU A 101 0.76 6.40 36.88
CA LEU A 101 0.64 6.33 38.34
C LEU A 101 0.61 7.73 38.98
N LEU A 102 1.43 8.67 38.49
CA LEU A 102 1.42 10.05 38.96
C LEU A 102 0.10 10.75 38.63
N ARG A 103 -0.44 10.58 37.41
CA ARG A 103 -1.77 11.09 37.04
C ARG A 103 -2.86 10.49 37.91
N ARG A 104 -2.81 9.18 38.19
CA ARG A 104 -3.77 8.50 39.09
C ARG A 104 -3.74 9.08 40.51
N ARG A 105 -2.56 9.39 41.05
CA ARG A 105 -2.41 10.05 42.36
C ARG A 105 -2.93 11.50 42.36
N ASN A 106 -2.75 12.21 41.25
CA ASN A 106 -3.09 13.63 41.10
C ASN A 106 -4.50 13.88 40.53
N HIS A 107 -5.31 12.84 40.33
CA HIS A 107 -6.62 12.91 39.65
C HIS A 107 -7.62 13.86 40.34
N HIS A 108 -7.45 14.16 41.64
CA HIS A 108 -8.28 15.14 42.35
C HIS A 108 -7.94 16.59 41.99
N LEU A 109 -6.70 16.88 41.60
CA LEU A 109 -6.23 18.23 41.23
C LEU A 109 -6.41 18.52 39.74
N LEU A 110 -6.33 17.49 38.89
CA LEU A 110 -6.37 17.64 37.42
C LEU A 110 -7.78 17.72 36.82
N LYS A 111 -8.84 17.47 37.60
CA LYS A 111 -10.23 17.62 37.13
C LYS A 111 -10.57 19.02 36.61
N SER A 112 -9.81 20.06 36.99
CA SER A 112 -10.02 21.43 36.50
C SER A 112 -9.33 21.75 35.17
N LEU A 113 -8.51 20.83 34.62
CA LEU A 113 -7.78 21.01 33.35
C LEU A 113 -8.34 20.12 32.22
N ALA A 114 -9.46 19.44 32.45
CA ALA A 114 -10.05 18.43 31.58
C ALA A 114 -10.55 18.93 30.19
N HIS A 115 -10.29 20.18 29.82
CA HIS A 115 -10.61 20.70 28.48
C HIS A 115 -9.49 20.50 27.45
N ASP A 116 -8.26 20.17 27.87
CA ASP A 116 -7.16 19.82 26.95
C ASP A 116 -6.98 18.29 26.77
N ASP A 117 -7.78 17.46 27.45
CA ASP A 117 -7.68 15.98 27.36
C ASP A 117 -8.28 15.40 26.07
N ASP A 118 -9.03 16.19 25.28
CA ASP A 118 -9.52 15.79 23.95
C ASP A 118 -8.36 15.60 22.93
N GLU A 119 -7.18 16.19 23.19
CA GLU A 119 -5.96 16.00 22.39
C GLU A 119 -5.17 14.72 22.74
N ILE A 120 -5.50 14.02 23.84
CA ILE A 120 -4.99 12.66 24.08
C ILE A 120 -5.75 11.71 23.14
N SER A 121 -5.27 11.78 21.91
CA SER A 121 -5.95 11.41 20.68
C SER A 121 -6.17 9.92 20.50
N SER A 122 -7.03 9.62 19.52
CA SER A 122 -7.12 8.32 18.83
C SER A 122 -5.78 7.65 18.55
N TYR A 123 -4.70 8.43 18.34
CA TYR A 123 -3.36 7.90 18.08
C TYR A 123 -2.71 7.20 19.28
N CYS A 124 -3.05 7.61 20.53
CA CYS A 124 -2.58 6.92 21.73
C CYS A 124 -3.20 5.52 21.82
N VAL A 125 -4.50 5.40 21.51
CA VAL A 125 -5.19 4.11 21.43
C VAL A 125 -4.53 3.25 20.37
N ILE A 126 -4.37 3.72 19.13
CA ILE A 126 -3.72 2.93 18.06
C ILE A 126 -2.33 2.45 18.48
N SER A 127 -1.52 3.36 19.04
CA SER A 127 -0.14 3.03 19.44
C SER A 127 -0.10 2.05 20.61
N SER A 128 -1.14 1.98 21.45
CA SER A 128 -1.17 1.06 22.59
C SER A 128 -1.15 -0.42 22.19
N ALA A 129 -1.42 -0.76 20.92
CA ALA A 129 -1.31 -2.11 20.40
C ALA A 129 0.10 -2.69 20.49
N ILE A 130 1.13 -1.86 20.70
CA ILE A 130 2.53 -2.31 20.82
C ILE A 130 2.95 -2.61 22.27
N ILE A 131 2.07 -2.35 23.25
CA ILE A 131 2.38 -2.52 24.67
C ILE A 131 2.26 -3.99 25.03
N ASP A 132 3.39 -4.61 25.34
CA ASP A 132 3.50 -6.03 25.70
C ASP A 132 3.46 -6.28 27.22
N ASP A 133 3.60 -5.25 28.04
CA ASP A 133 3.48 -5.33 29.51
C ASP A 133 2.00 -5.22 29.95
N PRO A 134 1.42 -6.29 30.53
CA PRO A 134 0.01 -6.32 30.93
C PRO A 134 -0.31 -5.32 32.05
N VAL A 135 0.64 -5.01 32.93
CA VAL A 135 0.43 -4.03 34.01
C VAL A 135 0.35 -2.62 33.45
N VAL A 136 1.22 -2.29 32.50
CA VAL A 136 1.21 -0.99 31.84
C VAL A 136 -0.03 -0.82 30.97
N PHE A 137 -0.42 -1.87 30.24
CA PHE A 137 -1.63 -1.88 29.45
C PHE A 137 -2.89 -1.69 30.31
N ASP A 138 -3.02 -2.46 31.39
CA ASP A 138 -4.13 -2.33 32.35
C ASP A 138 -4.19 -0.92 32.95
N LEU A 139 -3.05 -0.35 33.35
CA LEU A 139 -2.99 1.02 33.84
C LEU A 139 -3.44 2.03 32.78
N LEU A 140 -3.04 1.87 31.52
CA LEU A 140 -3.39 2.77 30.43
C LEU A 140 -4.90 2.71 30.15
N VAL A 141 -5.44 1.50 30.02
CA VAL A 141 -6.86 1.24 29.77
C VAL A 141 -7.73 1.79 30.90
N ASN A 142 -7.33 1.57 32.15
CA ASN A 142 -8.06 2.07 33.32
C ASN A 142 -7.92 3.59 33.51
N SER A 143 -6.85 4.20 32.98
CA SER A 143 -6.66 5.66 33.02
C SER A 143 -7.45 6.39 31.94
N TYR A 144 -7.64 5.76 30.77
CA TYR A 144 -8.34 6.37 29.62
C TYR A 144 -9.49 5.50 29.07
N PRO A 145 -10.42 5.02 29.92
CA PRO A 145 -11.48 4.11 29.46
C PRO A 145 -12.42 4.76 28.44
N GLN A 146 -12.55 6.09 28.47
CA GLN A 146 -13.38 6.85 27.53
C GLN A 146 -12.72 6.98 26.15
N CYS A 147 -11.39 7.14 26.06
CA CYS A 147 -10.68 7.22 24.78
C CYS A 147 -10.75 5.88 24.03
N PHE A 148 -10.52 4.76 24.73
CA PHE A 148 -10.73 3.42 24.17
C PHE A 148 -12.19 3.22 23.77
N ARG A 149 -13.13 3.74 24.57
CA ARG A 149 -14.56 3.71 24.26
C ARG A 149 -14.91 4.46 23.00
N GLU A 150 -14.44 5.68 22.82
CA GLU A 150 -14.79 6.50 21.67
C GLU A 150 -14.12 5.98 20.40
N HIS A 151 -12.85 5.56 20.51
CA HIS A 151 -12.09 5.04 19.38
C HIS A 151 -12.62 3.70 18.86
N LEU A 152 -13.03 2.80 19.76
CA LEU A 152 -13.51 1.46 19.42
C LEU A 152 -15.05 1.36 19.39
N GLY A 153 -15.77 2.36 19.90
CA GLY A 153 -17.17 2.24 20.35
C GLY A 153 -18.23 3.00 19.56
N HIS A 154 -17.91 3.79 18.54
CA HIS A 154 -18.97 4.43 17.74
C HIS A 154 -19.41 3.49 16.59
N GLY A 155 -20.67 3.53 16.14
CA GLY A 155 -21.25 2.49 15.23
C GLY A 155 -21.27 2.86 13.74
N GLY A 156 -20.12 2.97 13.06
CA GLY A 156 -20.05 3.25 11.61
C GLY A 156 -19.06 2.33 10.90
N VAL A 157 -19.28 2.07 9.60
CA VAL A 157 -18.54 1.07 8.79
C VAL A 157 -17.01 1.23 8.86
N GLY A 158 -16.49 2.46 8.90
CA GLY A 158 -15.05 2.73 9.03
C GLY A 158 -14.41 2.28 10.36
N LYS A 159 -15.21 1.89 11.35
CA LYS A 159 -14.75 1.58 12.72
C LYS A 159 -14.55 0.09 12.96
N HIS A 160 -15.17 -0.76 12.15
CA HIS A 160 -14.78 -2.16 12.10
C HIS A 160 -13.33 -2.28 11.62
N LEU A 161 -12.94 -1.44 10.65
CA LEU A 161 -11.55 -1.40 10.19
C LEU A 161 -10.58 -0.93 11.29
N THR A 162 -10.95 0.03 12.15
CA THR A 162 -10.06 0.49 13.25
C THR A 162 -9.85 -0.55 14.33
N LEU A 163 -10.92 -1.21 14.80
CA LEU A 163 -10.81 -2.31 15.77
C LEU A 163 -10.03 -3.48 15.18
N PHE A 164 -10.29 -3.83 13.92
CA PHE A 164 -9.55 -4.89 13.23
C PHE A 164 -8.05 -4.58 13.14
N ASN A 165 -7.68 -3.40 12.62
CA ASN A 165 -6.28 -2.98 12.51
C ASN A 165 -5.59 -2.97 13.87
N TYR A 166 -6.32 -2.60 14.93
CA TYR A 166 -5.81 -2.61 16.29
C TYR A 166 -5.53 -4.03 16.80
N LEU A 167 -6.50 -4.95 16.67
CA LEU A 167 -6.33 -6.36 17.02
C LEU A 167 -5.19 -7.02 16.23
N GLN A 168 -5.12 -6.74 14.93
CA GLN A 168 -4.06 -7.23 14.07
C GLN A 168 -2.70 -6.71 14.54
N SER A 169 -2.59 -5.40 14.85
CA SER A 169 -1.36 -4.80 15.38
C SER A 169 -0.92 -5.44 16.70
N MET A 170 -1.84 -5.76 17.61
CA MET A 170 -1.51 -6.45 18.86
C MET A 170 -0.90 -7.84 18.63
N ILE A 171 -1.48 -8.61 17.71
CA ILE A 171 -1.02 -9.96 17.36
C ILE A 171 0.38 -9.88 16.73
N ILE A 172 0.57 -8.94 15.80
CA ILE A 172 1.81 -8.71 15.07
C ILE A 172 2.93 -8.29 16.02
N GLU A 173 2.71 -7.23 16.80
CA GLU A 173 3.78 -6.51 17.52
C GLU A 173 4.32 -7.27 18.73
N HIS A 174 3.46 -7.99 19.46
CA HIS A 174 3.89 -8.68 20.68
C HIS A 174 3.16 -9.99 20.94
N GLY A 175 1.86 -10.09 20.63
CA GLY A 175 1.07 -11.31 20.80
C GLY A 175 1.03 -11.86 22.24
N ASN A 176 1.10 -10.97 23.24
CA ASN A 176 1.02 -11.36 24.65
C ASN A 176 -0.43 -11.70 25.02
N ILE A 177 -0.68 -12.95 25.39
CA ILE A 177 -2.02 -13.45 25.75
C ILE A 177 -2.63 -12.74 26.96
N GLN A 178 -1.84 -12.24 27.91
CA GLN A 178 -2.34 -11.52 29.08
C GLN A 178 -2.88 -10.14 28.68
N VAL A 179 -2.15 -9.43 27.80
CA VAL A 179 -2.62 -8.16 27.23
C VAL A 179 -3.86 -8.40 26.37
N TRP A 180 -3.87 -9.45 25.54
CA TRP A 180 -5.05 -9.87 24.78
C TRP A 180 -6.24 -10.13 25.70
N SER A 181 -6.04 -10.86 26.80
CA SER A 181 -7.09 -11.16 27.79
C SER A 181 -7.61 -9.90 28.51
N LEU A 182 -6.72 -8.95 28.82
CA LEU A 182 -7.09 -7.66 29.41
C LEU A 182 -7.92 -6.82 28.43
N PHE A 183 -7.48 -6.75 27.17
CA PHE A 183 -8.29 -6.15 26.10
C PHE A 183 -9.60 -6.91 25.91
N HIS A 184 -9.56 -8.23 26.05
CA HIS A 184 -10.72 -9.09 25.93
C HIS A 184 -11.80 -8.68 26.94
N ASN A 185 -11.36 -8.64 28.19
CA ASN A 185 -12.16 -8.22 29.32
C ASN A 185 -12.60 -6.76 29.23
N LEU A 186 -11.77 -5.86 28.68
CA LEU A 186 -12.12 -4.46 28.50
C LEU A 186 -13.39 -4.32 27.66
N ILE A 187 -13.42 -4.90 26.47
CA ILE A 187 -14.58 -4.75 25.56
C ILE A 187 -15.81 -5.50 26.09
N ASN A 188 -15.62 -6.59 26.86
CA ASN A 188 -16.71 -7.33 27.50
C ASN A 188 -17.32 -6.57 28.68
N ASN A 189 -16.47 -5.97 29.53
CA ASN A 189 -16.89 -5.25 30.74
C ASN A 189 -17.41 -3.84 30.44
N THR A 190 -16.83 -3.17 29.45
CA THR A 190 -17.34 -1.87 29.07
C THR A 190 -18.66 -2.08 28.32
N THR A 191 -19.75 -1.67 28.96
CA THR A 191 -21.09 -1.53 28.35
C THR A 191 -21.10 -0.42 27.29
N LEU A 192 -20.09 -0.38 26.42
CA LEU A 192 -19.81 0.62 25.39
C LEU A 192 -21.01 0.95 24.52
N PHE A 193 -21.95 0.00 24.39
CA PHE A 193 -23.00 0.05 23.40
C PHE A 193 -24.42 -0.15 23.96
N ASN A 194 -24.58 -0.41 25.27
CA ASN A 194 -25.91 -0.71 25.84
C ASN A 194 -26.76 0.54 26.15
N LYS A 195 -26.42 1.72 25.62
CA LYS A 195 -27.10 2.97 25.99
C LYS A 195 -28.40 3.25 25.23
N HIS A 196 -28.78 2.45 24.23
CA HIS A 196 -29.92 2.81 23.36
C HIS A 196 -31.30 2.23 23.72
N ASN A 197 -31.42 1.32 24.70
CA ASN A 197 -32.72 0.67 24.96
C ASN A 197 -33.52 1.20 26.16
N ASN A 198 -33.09 2.27 26.85
CA ASN A 198 -33.76 2.74 28.09
C ASN A 198 -34.33 4.18 28.04
N ILE A 199 -34.72 4.71 26.87
CA ILE A 199 -35.30 6.06 26.78
C ILE A 199 -36.85 6.09 26.82
N ASN A 200 -37.55 4.97 26.66
CA ASN A 200 -39.00 4.93 26.86
C ASN A 200 -39.36 4.11 28.10
N ASN A 201 -39.43 4.78 29.27
CA ASN A 201 -40.38 4.51 30.37
C ASN A 201 -40.10 5.44 31.57
N ASN A 202 -40.65 6.66 31.53
CA ASN A 202 -41.15 7.35 32.73
C ASN A 202 -42.53 6.73 33.03
N SER A 203 -43.07 6.51 34.22
CA SER A 203 -42.89 6.92 35.63
C SER A 203 -43.97 6.10 36.38
N GLN A 204 -43.88 5.58 37.60
CA GLN A 204 -43.52 6.13 38.90
C GLN A 204 -43.23 4.91 39.81
N ASP A 205 -42.23 4.95 40.68
CA ASP A 205 -42.45 5.17 42.11
C ASP A 205 -41.13 5.15 42.89
N THR A 206 -41.12 5.92 43.97
CA THR A 206 -39.97 6.30 44.77
C THR A 206 -39.70 5.30 45.89
N THR A 207 -38.42 4.97 46.17
CA THR A 207 -37.84 4.99 47.54
C THR A 207 -36.38 4.54 47.60
N LYS A 208 -35.59 5.33 48.35
CA LYS A 208 -34.39 5.01 49.13
C LYS A 208 -33.16 4.41 48.41
N LYS A 209 -32.28 5.32 47.96
CA LYS A 209 -30.86 5.03 47.67
C LYS A 209 -30.09 4.73 48.97
N LYS A 210 -29.50 3.54 49.06
CA LYS A 210 -28.33 3.25 49.91
C LYS A 210 -27.05 3.31 49.05
N PRO A 211 -25.90 3.75 49.59
CA PRO A 211 -24.66 3.79 48.84
C PRO A 211 -24.07 2.39 48.67
N PHE A 212 -23.69 2.07 47.43
CA PHE A 212 -22.96 0.87 47.02
C PHE A 212 -21.56 0.83 47.68
N ARG A 213 -21.26 -0.26 48.41
CA ARG A 213 -19.90 -0.65 48.82
C ARG A 213 -19.50 -1.88 47.98
N ILE A 214 -18.53 -1.76 47.08
CA ILE A 214 -17.99 -2.86 46.25
C ILE A 214 -16.51 -3.12 46.54
N PHE A 215 -16.06 -3.02 47.80
CA PHE A 215 -14.70 -3.45 48.15
C PHE A 215 -14.65 -4.00 49.57
N GLU A 216 -15.00 -5.28 49.74
CA GLU A 216 -14.68 -5.98 51.00
C GLU A 216 -14.43 -7.49 50.88
N ASN A 217 -14.43 -8.12 49.69
CA ASN A 217 -14.32 -9.59 49.57
C ASN A 217 -13.09 -10.14 48.81
N ILE A 218 -11.95 -9.44 48.76
CA ILE A 218 -10.75 -9.96 48.07
C ILE A 218 -9.64 -10.48 49.02
N PHE A 219 -9.71 -10.27 50.33
CA PHE A 219 -8.68 -10.82 51.24
C PHE A 219 -9.26 -11.35 52.56
N GLY A 220 -9.43 -12.68 52.67
CA GLY A 220 -9.76 -13.37 53.91
C GLY A 220 -9.55 -14.90 53.80
N LYS A 221 -8.67 -15.44 54.64
CA LYS A 221 -8.04 -16.77 54.57
C LYS A 221 -8.83 -17.92 55.23
N SER A 222 -8.84 -19.07 54.55
CA SER A 222 -8.55 -20.46 55.03
C SER A 222 -9.47 -21.11 56.12
N PRO A 223 -9.27 -22.41 56.50
CA PRO A 223 -10.21 -23.48 56.13
C PRO A 223 -10.79 -24.24 57.35
N SER A 224 -11.97 -24.85 57.22
CA SER A 224 -12.34 -25.96 58.12
C SER A 224 -13.46 -26.84 57.56
N SER A 225 -13.20 -28.13 57.65
CA SER A 225 -14.03 -29.29 57.38
C SER A 225 -15.30 -29.39 58.23
N SER A 226 -16.38 -29.89 57.64
CA SER A 226 -17.21 -30.98 58.22
C SER A 226 -18.22 -31.51 57.20
N LEU A 227 -18.28 -32.84 57.11
CA LEU A 227 -19.30 -33.61 56.41
C LEU A 227 -20.71 -33.35 56.95
N SER A 228 -21.70 -33.32 56.06
CA SER A 228 -22.96 -34.06 56.26
C SER A 228 -23.71 -34.20 54.94
N SER A 229 -24.01 -35.44 54.62
CA SER A 229 -24.88 -35.94 53.57
C SER A 229 -26.35 -35.53 53.77
N SER A 230 -27.02 -35.12 52.70
CA SER A 230 -28.42 -35.48 52.47
C SER A 230 -28.80 -35.27 51.00
N SER A 231 -29.11 -36.37 50.36
CA SER A 231 -29.80 -36.52 49.09
C SER A 231 -31.21 -35.92 49.14
N SER A 232 -31.56 -35.09 48.16
CA SER A 232 -32.92 -35.03 47.64
C SER A 232 -32.94 -34.39 46.26
N SER A 233 -33.37 -35.21 45.31
CA SER A 233 -33.81 -34.90 43.96
C SER A 233 -34.89 -33.81 43.93
N SER A 234 -34.65 -32.74 43.18
CA SER A 234 -35.72 -32.00 42.53
C SER A 234 -35.17 -31.27 41.30
N THR A 235 -35.43 -31.89 40.16
CA THR A 235 -35.52 -31.29 38.84
C THR A 235 -36.47 -30.08 38.88
N SER A 236 -35.91 -28.89 38.72
CA SER A 236 -36.66 -27.73 38.22
C SER A 236 -35.71 -26.75 37.56
N SER A 237 -35.81 -26.71 36.24
CA SER A 237 -35.38 -25.68 35.30
C SER A 237 -35.26 -24.27 35.91
N SER A 238 -34.01 -23.84 36.15
CA SER A 238 -33.65 -22.43 36.31
C SER A 238 -32.42 -22.14 35.46
N SER A 239 -32.63 -22.13 34.14
CA SER A 239 -31.62 -21.79 33.14
C SER A 239 -32.21 -20.82 32.13
N SER A 240 -32.20 -19.52 32.43
CA SER A 240 -32.20 -18.44 31.41
C SER A 240 -32.37 -17.05 32.04
N SER A 241 -31.40 -16.62 32.84
CA SER A 241 -31.15 -15.17 32.99
C SER A 241 -29.69 -14.84 33.25
N LEU A 242 -28.76 -15.64 32.69
CA LEU A 242 -27.44 -15.09 32.36
C LEU A 242 -27.67 -14.19 31.14
N SER A 243 -27.92 -12.92 31.43
CA SER A 243 -27.94 -11.84 30.45
C SER A 243 -26.74 -11.96 29.53
N GLN A 244 -26.99 -12.05 28.22
CA GLN A 244 -25.99 -12.09 27.16
C GLN A 244 -24.95 -10.96 27.35
N GLN A 245 -23.84 -11.28 28.00
CA GLN A 245 -22.61 -10.49 27.85
C GLN A 245 -22.16 -10.73 26.41
N LYS A 246 -22.46 -9.77 25.53
CA LYS A 246 -21.93 -9.77 24.16
C LYS A 246 -20.42 -9.67 24.26
N THR A 247 -19.75 -10.81 24.08
CA THR A 247 -18.29 -10.91 24.07
C THR A 247 -17.72 -10.12 22.88
N ILE A 248 -16.43 -9.76 22.92
CA ILE A 248 -15.68 -9.24 21.75
C ILE A 248 -15.93 -10.07 20.53
N ILE A 249 -16.01 -11.38 20.75
CA ILE A 249 -16.25 -12.32 19.69
C ILE A 249 -17.59 -12.02 19.06
N HIS A 250 -18.67 -11.77 19.79
CA HIS A 250 -19.93 -11.31 19.17
C HIS A 250 -19.79 -10.01 18.33
N LYS A 251 -18.80 -9.16 18.61
CA LYS A 251 -18.50 -7.99 17.76
C LYS A 251 -17.62 -8.34 16.57
N ILE A 252 -16.59 -9.18 16.73
CA ILE A 252 -15.81 -9.76 15.63
C ILE A 252 -16.75 -10.52 14.67
N GLN A 253 -17.73 -11.23 15.22
CA GLN A 253 -18.83 -11.88 14.49
C GLN A 253 -19.65 -10.84 13.71
N SER A 254 -20.05 -9.72 14.34
CA SER A 254 -20.77 -8.64 13.66
C SER A 254 -19.94 -7.88 12.61
N MET A 255 -18.61 -7.94 12.69
CA MET A 255 -17.70 -7.35 11.71
C MET A 255 -17.69 -8.14 10.39
N GLY A 256 -18.03 -9.43 10.45
CA GLY A 256 -18.12 -10.32 9.29
C GLY A 256 -17.01 -11.38 9.26
N GLU A 257 -17.25 -12.42 8.45
CA GLU A 257 -16.38 -13.59 8.29
C GLU A 257 -14.93 -13.20 7.94
N ARG A 258 -14.80 -12.23 7.02
CA ARG A 258 -13.50 -11.76 6.52
C ARG A 258 -12.53 -11.39 7.64
N PHE A 259 -12.99 -10.63 8.64
CA PHE A 259 -12.12 -10.15 9.71
C PHE A 259 -11.72 -11.27 10.69
N THR A 260 -12.65 -12.19 10.98
CA THR A 260 -12.34 -13.37 11.83
C THR A 260 -11.27 -14.22 11.16
N LYS A 261 -11.43 -14.47 9.86
CA LYS A 261 -10.46 -15.20 9.04
C LYS A 261 -9.10 -14.50 9.02
N GLU A 262 -9.06 -13.19 8.77
CA GLU A 262 -7.81 -12.43 8.74
C GLU A 262 -7.10 -12.41 10.11
N ILE A 263 -7.84 -12.34 11.24
CA ILE A 263 -7.25 -12.43 12.59
C ILE A 263 -6.66 -13.83 12.84
N ILE A 264 -7.40 -14.90 12.55
CA ILE A 264 -6.91 -16.27 12.72
C ILE A 264 -5.62 -16.46 11.90
N ILE A 265 -5.62 -15.99 10.66
CA ILE A 265 -4.46 -16.10 9.79
C ILE A 265 -3.29 -15.26 10.31
N THR A 266 -3.54 -14.07 10.84
CA THR A 266 -2.50 -13.27 11.48
C THR A 266 -1.90 -14.02 12.68
N CYS A 267 -2.71 -14.70 13.49
CA CYS A 267 -2.19 -15.53 14.59
C CYS A 267 -1.29 -16.66 14.07
N ILE A 268 -1.70 -17.33 12.98
CA ILE A 268 -0.91 -18.39 12.34
C ILE A 268 0.41 -17.82 11.81
N GLN A 269 0.38 -16.71 11.07
CA GLN A 269 1.55 -16.05 10.49
C GLN A 269 2.61 -15.69 11.53
N TYR A 270 2.18 -15.20 12.70
CA TYR A 270 3.07 -14.69 13.75
C TYR A 270 3.29 -15.69 14.89
N GLY A 271 2.92 -16.97 14.73
CA GLY A 271 3.17 -17.99 15.74
C GLY A 271 2.40 -17.78 17.05
N ARG A 272 1.25 -17.08 17.05
CA ARG A 272 0.52 -16.68 18.26
C ARG A 272 -0.49 -17.74 18.71
N LYS A 273 0.04 -18.92 19.07
CA LYS A 273 -0.73 -20.12 19.46
C LYS A 273 -1.74 -19.84 20.58
N ASP A 274 -1.31 -19.18 21.65
CA ASP A 274 -2.18 -18.93 22.81
C ASP A 274 -3.35 -18.00 22.48
N ILE A 275 -3.11 -16.95 21.69
CA ILE A 275 -4.17 -16.04 21.23
C ILE A 275 -5.13 -16.76 20.29
N LEU A 276 -4.60 -17.54 19.34
CA LEU A 276 -5.43 -18.34 18.45
C LEU A 276 -6.34 -19.27 19.24
N PHE A 277 -5.80 -19.99 20.22
CA PHE A 277 -6.57 -20.94 21.01
C PHE A 277 -7.61 -20.26 21.88
N HIS A 278 -7.28 -19.12 22.50
CA HIS A 278 -8.27 -18.30 23.21
C HIS A 278 -9.40 -17.83 22.28
N ILE A 279 -9.09 -17.43 21.05
CA ILE A 279 -10.10 -17.07 20.05
C ILE A 279 -10.97 -18.29 19.70
N LEU A 280 -10.36 -19.46 19.47
CA LEU A 280 -11.10 -20.67 19.12
C LEU A 280 -11.97 -21.20 20.27
N ASP A 281 -11.46 -21.17 21.50
CA ASP A 281 -12.17 -21.59 22.72
C ASP A 281 -13.41 -20.70 22.96
N ASP A 282 -13.27 -19.40 22.79
CA ASP A 282 -14.36 -18.46 23.01
C ASP A 282 -15.39 -18.43 21.86
N ILE A 283 -14.96 -18.67 20.61
CA ILE A 283 -15.90 -18.80 19.48
C ILE A 283 -16.65 -20.14 19.56
N GLY A 284 -15.99 -21.21 20.03
CA GLY A 284 -16.56 -22.54 20.19
C GLY A 284 -17.17 -23.11 18.90
N ASP A 285 -18.22 -23.91 19.04
CA ASP A 285 -18.98 -24.50 17.94
C ASP A 285 -19.74 -23.46 17.08
N TRP A 286 -19.74 -22.17 17.43
CA TRP A 286 -20.41 -21.17 16.59
C TRP A 286 -19.63 -20.88 15.30
N LEU A 287 -18.29 -20.96 15.31
CA LEU A 287 -17.50 -20.87 14.08
C LEU A 287 -17.93 -21.98 13.11
N SER A 288 -18.31 -23.11 13.69
CA SER A 288 -18.94 -24.24 13.02
C SER A 288 -20.20 -23.74 12.28
N ASP A 289 -21.21 -23.24 12.99
CA ASP A 289 -22.51 -22.95 12.39
C ASP A 289 -22.53 -21.72 11.48
N TYR A 290 -21.69 -20.72 11.75
CA TYR A 290 -21.62 -19.50 10.95
C TYR A 290 -20.93 -19.69 9.59
N ILE A 291 -19.88 -20.52 9.53
CA ILE A 291 -19.20 -20.84 8.26
C ILE A 291 -20.12 -21.62 7.30
N LYS A 292 -21.17 -22.30 7.79
CA LYS A 292 -22.15 -22.98 6.92
C LYS A 292 -22.93 -22.02 6.02
N GLU A 293 -23.09 -20.75 6.41
CA GLU A 293 -23.98 -19.80 5.74
C GLU A 293 -23.27 -18.92 4.70
N SER A 294 -21.94 -18.88 4.68
CA SER A 294 -21.20 -17.96 3.82
C SER A 294 -20.72 -18.60 2.52
N LYS A 295 -21.14 -18.02 1.39
CA LYS A 295 -20.84 -18.58 0.06
C LYS A 295 -19.79 -17.83 -0.76
N ASP A 296 -19.43 -16.58 -0.46
CA ASP A 296 -18.68 -15.78 -1.44
C ASP A 296 -17.77 -14.69 -0.82
N ILE A 297 -16.62 -15.06 -0.24
CA ILE A 297 -15.55 -14.08 0.05
C ILE A 297 -14.17 -14.62 -0.32
N LYS A 298 -13.62 -14.14 -1.45
CA LYS A 298 -12.20 -14.29 -1.79
C LYS A 298 -11.39 -13.24 -1.02
N VAL A 299 -10.58 -13.69 -0.05
CA VAL A 299 -9.56 -12.86 0.60
C VAL A 299 -8.22 -13.19 -0.05
N SER A 300 -7.56 -12.21 -0.68
CA SER A 300 -6.19 -12.37 -1.17
C SER A 300 -5.24 -12.37 0.02
N LEU A 301 -4.44 -13.41 0.15
CA LEU A 301 -3.69 -13.74 1.36
C LEU A 301 -2.19 -13.86 1.07
N ASP A 302 -1.72 -12.98 0.19
CA ASP A 302 -0.34 -12.90 -0.32
C ASP A 302 0.71 -12.62 0.78
N GLN A 303 0.30 -12.40 2.03
CA GLN A 303 1.15 -11.96 3.15
C GLN A 303 1.59 -13.07 4.11
N LEU A 304 1.17 -14.33 3.92
CA LEU A 304 1.83 -15.48 4.57
C LEU A 304 3.20 -15.70 3.90
N GLY A 305 4.14 -14.81 4.17
CA GLY A 305 5.54 -14.97 3.78
C GLY A 305 6.19 -16.14 4.54
N ASP A 306 7.27 -16.68 4.00
CA ASP A 306 8.58 -16.40 4.57
C ASP A 306 8.78 -16.73 6.05
N ILE A 307 8.28 -17.83 6.60
CA ILE A 307 8.60 -18.19 8.00
C ILE A 307 10.10 -18.52 8.08
N VAL A 308 10.88 -17.60 8.67
CA VAL A 308 12.35 -17.59 8.63
C VAL A 308 12.97 -18.51 9.68
N ASP A 309 12.28 -18.81 10.78
CA ASP A 309 12.83 -19.59 11.88
C ASP A 309 12.08 -20.92 12.13
N GLU A 310 12.83 -21.96 12.50
CA GLU A 310 12.32 -23.32 12.69
C GLU A 310 11.35 -23.43 13.89
N LYS A 311 11.50 -22.55 14.90
CA LYS A 311 10.60 -22.53 16.05
C LYS A 311 9.20 -22.06 15.64
N THR A 312 9.10 -20.94 14.94
CA THR A 312 7.87 -20.41 14.36
C THR A 312 7.27 -21.41 13.37
N ARG A 313 8.10 -22.16 12.64
CA ARG A 313 7.63 -23.25 11.78
C ARG A 313 6.94 -24.34 12.60
N GLN A 314 7.55 -24.82 13.68
CA GLN A 314 6.96 -25.83 14.54
C GLN A 314 5.72 -25.31 15.28
N ASP A 315 5.73 -24.07 15.76
CA ASP A 315 4.56 -23.45 16.40
C ASP A 315 3.38 -23.34 15.43
N THR A 316 3.66 -22.97 14.17
CA THR A 316 2.67 -22.97 13.09
C THR A 316 2.15 -24.37 12.81
N ARG A 317 3.03 -25.37 12.78
CA ARG A 317 2.68 -26.78 12.60
C ARG A 317 1.71 -27.26 13.67
N ASP A 318 2.01 -26.96 14.94
CA ASP A 318 1.16 -27.27 16.09
C ASP A 318 -0.20 -26.56 15.98
N MET A 319 -0.22 -25.29 15.59
CA MET A 319 -1.46 -24.52 15.40
C MET A 319 -2.34 -25.13 14.31
N ILE A 320 -1.76 -25.49 13.16
CA ILE A 320 -2.48 -26.17 12.08
C ILE A 320 -3.00 -27.52 12.58
N GLY A 321 -2.17 -28.32 13.25
CA GLY A 321 -2.58 -29.61 13.80
C GLY A 321 -3.74 -29.49 14.78
N GLU A 322 -3.79 -28.43 15.58
CA GLU A 322 -4.91 -28.17 16.47
C GLU A 322 -6.16 -27.67 15.73
N LEU A 323 -5.99 -26.82 14.71
CA LEU A 323 -7.10 -26.41 13.82
C LEU A 323 -7.73 -27.61 13.12
N VAL A 324 -6.92 -28.58 12.66
CA VAL A 324 -7.38 -29.85 12.07
C VAL A 324 -8.22 -30.66 13.05
N LYS A 325 -7.86 -30.68 14.34
CA LYS A 325 -8.63 -31.40 15.36
C LYS A 325 -9.94 -30.72 15.72
N ARG A 326 -9.95 -29.38 15.73
CA ARG A 326 -11.08 -28.58 16.21
C ARG A 326 -12.08 -28.20 15.12
N LEU A 327 -11.64 -28.10 13.87
CA LEU A 327 -12.48 -27.68 12.75
C LEU A 327 -12.79 -28.87 11.84
N SER A 328 -14.05 -28.98 11.42
CA SER A 328 -14.43 -29.90 10.33
C SER A 328 -13.71 -29.55 9.04
N THR A 329 -13.40 -30.56 8.21
CA THR A 329 -12.67 -30.37 6.96
C THR A 329 -13.18 -29.23 6.06
N PRO A 330 -14.48 -29.14 5.69
CA PRO A 330 -14.94 -28.07 4.79
C PRO A 330 -14.60 -26.65 5.28
N ARG A 331 -14.58 -26.46 6.60
CA ARG A 331 -14.31 -25.16 7.21
C ARG A 331 -12.83 -24.83 7.27
N LEU A 332 -12.02 -25.86 7.47
CA LEU A 332 -10.58 -25.71 7.37
C LEU A 332 -10.19 -25.39 5.92
N VAL A 333 -10.86 -25.97 4.90
CA VAL A 333 -10.71 -25.55 3.50
C VAL A 333 -10.98 -24.06 3.36
N GLN A 334 -12.10 -23.59 3.90
CA GLN A 334 -12.54 -22.21 3.75
C GLN A 334 -11.65 -21.23 4.51
N LEU A 335 -11.11 -21.64 5.66
CA LEU A 335 -10.10 -20.88 6.39
C LEU A 335 -8.80 -20.77 5.58
N LEU A 336 -8.38 -21.87 4.97
CA LEU A 336 -7.15 -21.96 4.17
C LEU A 336 -7.33 -21.44 2.74
N SER A 337 -8.56 -21.12 2.31
CA SER A 337 -8.79 -20.61 0.96
C SER A 337 -8.13 -19.23 0.81
N GLY A 338 -7.19 -19.11 -0.14
CA GLY A 338 -6.40 -17.90 -0.37
C GLY A 338 -5.00 -17.92 0.24
N VAL A 339 -4.70 -18.84 1.16
CA VAL A 339 -3.36 -19.00 1.74
C VAL A 339 -2.30 -19.21 0.64
N THR A 340 -1.09 -18.68 0.84
CA THR A 340 -0.01 -18.80 -0.15
C THR A 340 0.37 -20.26 -0.38
N ASN A 341 0.80 -20.57 -1.60
CA ASN A 341 1.23 -21.93 -1.95
C ASN A 341 2.43 -22.39 -1.16
N ARG A 342 3.29 -21.44 -0.81
CA ARG A 342 4.45 -21.70 0.01
C ARG A 342 4.02 -22.18 1.39
N PHE A 343 3.00 -21.57 1.99
CA PHE A 343 2.45 -22.08 3.24
C PHE A 343 1.88 -23.49 3.09
N ILE A 344 1.04 -23.74 2.07
CA ILE A 344 0.45 -25.07 1.88
C ILE A 344 1.55 -26.12 1.67
N THR A 345 2.59 -25.79 0.90
CA THR A 345 3.73 -26.67 0.65
C THR A 345 4.54 -26.93 1.91
N ASN A 346 4.80 -25.89 2.72
CA ASN A 346 5.59 -26.00 3.96
C ASN A 346 4.89 -26.82 5.05
N TYR A 347 3.56 -26.91 5.01
CA TYR A 347 2.75 -27.58 6.03
C TYR A 347 1.93 -28.74 5.46
N ILE A 348 2.29 -29.24 4.28
CA ILE A 348 1.50 -30.24 3.57
C ILE A 348 1.25 -31.48 4.42
N ASP A 349 2.27 -31.92 5.17
CA ASP A 349 2.26 -33.05 6.08
C ASP A 349 1.19 -32.93 7.17
N CYS A 350 0.96 -31.72 7.68
CA CYS A 350 -0.07 -31.45 8.69
C CYS A 350 -1.46 -31.30 8.09
N LEU A 351 -1.52 -30.89 6.83
CA LEU A 351 -2.76 -30.79 6.10
C LEU A 351 -3.19 -32.16 5.54
N VAL A 352 -2.31 -33.16 5.44
CA VAL A 352 -2.61 -34.50 4.88
C VAL A 352 -3.93 -35.09 5.38
N PRO A 353 -4.26 -35.11 6.70
CA PRO A 353 -5.52 -35.67 7.17
C PRO A 353 -6.76 -34.95 6.61
N ILE A 354 -6.62 -33.67 6.28
CA ILE A 354 -7.64 -32.87 5.62
C ILE A 354 -7.75 -33.30 4.15
N TYR A 355 -6.61 -33.39 3.46
CA TYR A 355 -6.52 -33.86 2.08
C TYR A 355 -7.15 -35.25 1.91
N GLU A 356 -7.04 -36.13 2.90
CA GLU A 356 -7.64 -37.47 2.87
C GLU A 356 -9.17 -37.47 2.75
N THR A 357 -9.85 -36.41 3.16
CA THR A 357 -11.32 -36.35 3.12
C THR A 357 -11.87 -36.03 1.73
N ASP A 358 -11.14 -35.28 0.90
CA ASP A 358 -11.49 -34.97 -0.48
C ASP A 358 -10.23 -34.56 -1.26
N ILE A 359 -9.40 -35.56 -1.58
CA ILE A 359 -8.08 -35.31 -2.17
C ILE A 359 -8.17 -34.55 -3.49
N ILE A 360 -9.20 -34.83 -4.29
CA ILE A 360 -9.39 -34.21 -5.60
C ILE A 360 -9.68 -32.71 -5.43
N HIS A 361 -10.59 -32.35 -4.53
CA HIS A 361 -10.90 -30.95 -4.26
C HIS A 361 -9.66 -30.19 -3.77
N PHE A 362 -8.92 -30.76 -2.81
CA PHE A 362 -7.76 -30.07 -2.26
C PHE A 362 -6.57 -30.00 -3.21
N THR A 363 -6.32 -31.04 -4.00
CA THR A 363 -5.33 -30.97 -5.06
C THR A 363 -5.77 -29.94 -6.10
N THR A 364 -7.06 -29.81 -6.39
CA THR A 364 -7.56 -28.73 -7.27
C THR A 364 -7.29 -27.35 -6.69
N ILE A 365 -7.54 -27.15 -5.40
CA ILE A 365 -7.20 -25.88 -4.73
C ILE A 365 -5.70 -25.65 -4.80
N TYR A 366 -4.90 -26.64 -4.41
CA TYR A 366 -3.44 -26.55 -4.45
C TYR A 366 -2.98 -26.15 -5.85
N MET A 367 -3.40 -26.84 -6.91
CA MET A 367 -3.01 -26.54 -8.29
C MET A 367 -3.54 -25.18 -8.78
N LYS A 368 -4.73 -24.75 -8.37
CA LYS A 368 -5.28 -23.44 -8.77
C LYS A 368 -4.55 -22.29 -8.10
N THR A 369 -4.20 -22.43 -6.83
CA THR A 369 -3.49 -21.37 -6.11
C THR A 369 -2.01 -21.36 -6.47
N SER A 370 -1.42 -22.54 -6.73
CA SER A 370 0.01 -22.68 -7.00
C SER A 370 0.34 -22.48 -8.45
N ASN A 371 0.72 -21.24 -8.80
CA ASN A 371 1.58 -21.05 -9.95
C ASN A 371 2.96 -21.70 -9.63
N PRO A 372 3.39 -22.73 -10.37
CA PRO A 372 4.56 -23.53 -10.05
C PRO A 372 5.87 -22.81 -10.35
N LEU A 373 5.87 -21.74 -11.15
CA LEU A 373 7.11 -21.26 -11.79
C LEU A 373 7.38 -19.75 -11.68
N VAL A 374 6.39 -18.94 -11.30
CA VAL A 374 6.62 -17.48 -11.12
C VAL A 374 7.38 -17.22 -9.81
N ASN A 375 8.56 -16.61 -9.94
CA ASN A 375 9.39 -16.09 -8.83
C ASN A 375 9.79 -17.11 -7.74
N ARG A 376 9.85 -18.41 -8.07
CA ARG A 376 10.23 -19.45 -7.11
C ARG A 376 11.74 -19.64 -7.05
N THR A 377 12.26 -19.85 -5.83
CA THR A 377 13.64 -20.28 -5.64
C THR A 377 13.79 -21.76 -5.99
N LYS A 378 15.02 -22.22 -6.23
CA LYS A 378 15.29 -23.67 -6.41
C LYS A 378 14.75 -24.51 -5.25
N HIS A 379 14.79 -23.97 -4.04
CA HIS A 379 14.28 -24.64 -2.84
C HIS A 379 12.75 -24.81 -2.88
N ASP A 380 12.02 -23.76 -3.30
CA ASP A 380 10.55 -23.82 -3.40
C ASP A 380 10.08 -24.81 -4.47
N ILE A 381 10.83 -24.91 -5.58
CA ILE A 381 10.56 -25.91 -6.64
C ILE A 381 10.76 -27.33 -6.09
N HIS A 382 11.84 -27.56 -5.34
CA HIS A 382 12.11 -28.87 -4.75
C HIS A 382 11.04 -29.26 -3.73
N LEU A 383 10.65 -28.35 -2.83
CA LEU A 383 9.59 -28.61 -1.84
C LEU A 383 8.25 -28.92 -2.53
N GLN A 384 7.91 -28.21 -3.59
CA GLN A 384 6.69 -28.47 -4.35
C GLN A 384 6.75 -29.83 -5.06
N PHE A 385 7.89 -30.16 -5.66
CA PHE A 385 8.11 -31.48 -6.27
C PHE A 385 7.91 -32.60 -5.25
N ASP A 386 8.53 -32.49 -4.07
CA ASP A 386 8.43 -33.51 -3.01
C ASP A 386 7.00 -33.65 -2.50
N ALA A 387 6.30 -32.53 -2.28
CA ALA A 387 4.90 -32.51 -1.84
C ALA A 387 3.99 -33.20 -2.87
N LEU A 388 4.11 -32.83 -4.15
CA LEU A 388 3.30 -33.42 -5.22
C LEU A 388 3.63 -34.90 -5.44
N ASN A 389 4.91 -35.27 -5.41
CA ASN A 389 5.33 -36.66 -5.52
C ASN A 389 4.77 -37.49 -4.36
N HIS A 390 4.78 -36.97 -3.13
CA HIS A 390 4.17 -37.64 -1.99
C HIS A 390 2.66 -37.82 -2.17
N ILE A 391 1.94 -36.75 -2.55
CA ILE A 391 0.48 -36.76 -2.76
C ILE A 391 0.11 -37.78 -3.84
N ILE A 392 0.78 -37.76 -5.00
CA ILE A 392 0.42 -38.61 -6.14
C ILE A 392 0.74 -40.07 -5.86
N ASN A 393 1.88 -40.37 -5.22
CA ASN A 393 2.21 -41.75 -4.84
C ASN A 393 1.21 -42.30 -3.81
N LYS A 394 0.82 -41.48 -2.82
CA LYS A 394 -0.09 -41.91 -1.76
C LYS A 394 -1.51 -42.14 -2.26
N TYR A 395 -2.00 -41.31 -3.20
CA TYR A 395 -3.38 -41.36 -3.70
C TYR A 395 -3.47 -41.68 -5.19
N GLN A 396 -2.52 -42.47 -5.71
CA GLN A 396 -2.43 -42.82 -7.13
C GLN A 396 -3.75 -43.39 -7.68
N ASP A 397 -4.44 -44.21 -6.89
CA ASP A 397 -5.70 -44.86 -7.28
C ASP A 397 -6.84 -43.86 -7.54
N GLN A 398 -6.74 -42.63 -7.00
CA GLN A 398 -7.76 -41.59 -7.15
C GLN A 398 -7.51 -40.66 -8.35
N PHE A 399 -6.25 -40.44 -8.74
CA PHE A 399 -5.89 -39.45 -9.78
C PHE A 399 -5.96 -39.97 -11.22
N LYS A 400 -6.15 -41.28 -11.44
CA LYS A 400 -6.08 -41.94 -12.78
C LYS A 400 -4.72 -41.81 -13.50
N PHE A 401 -3.70 -41.24 -12.86
CA PHE A 401 -2.32 -41.21 -13.35
C PHE A 401 -1.35 -41.52 -12.21
N SER A 402 -0.12 -41.92 -12.57
CA SER A 402 0.92 -42.31 -11.61
C SER A 402 2.22 -41.54 -11.82
N THR A 403 3.06 -41.52 -10.80
CA THR A 403 4.42 -40.96 -10.88
C THR A 403 5.27 -41.70 -11.92
N THR A 404 5.05 -43.00 -12.10
CA THR A 404 5.69 -43.79 -13.17
C THR A 404 5.31 -43.27 -14.56
N ASN A 405 4.02 -42.96 -14.80
CA ASN A 405 3.58 -42.39 -16.08
C ASN A 405 4.26 -41.04 -16.34
N ILE A 406 4.26 -40.16 -15.34
CA ILE A 406 4.93 -38.85 -15.44
C ILE A 406 6.43 -39.02 -15.72
N ASN A 407 7.10 -39.90 -14.98
CA ASN A 407 8.52 -40.18 -15.16
C ASN A 407 8.82 -40.77 -16.55
N ASN A 408 7.96 -41.61 -17.10
CA ASN A 408 8.13 -42.16 -18.44
C ASN A 408 8.05 -41.07 -19.53
N ILE A 409 7.30 -40.00 -19.31
CA ILE A 409 7.21 -38.86 -20.21
C ILE A 409 8.46 -37.96 -20.08
N ILE A 410 8.92 -37.69 -18.84
CA ILE A 410 10.00 -36.72 -18.60
C ILE A 410 11.41 -37.34 -18.73
N ASN A 411 11.62 -38.59 -18.31
CA ASN A 411 12.94 -39.22 -18.31
C ASN A 411 13.63 -39.28 -19.69
N PRO A 412 12.93 -39.50 -20.83
CA PRO A 412 13.54 -39.44 -22.16
C PRO A 412 14.16 -38.08 -22.48
N ILE A 413 13.71 -37.00 -21.83
CA ILE A 413 14.32 -35.67 -21.97
C ILE A 413 15.71 -35.62 -21.33
N PHE A 414 16.03 -36.53 -20.41
CA PHE A 414 17.32 -36.55 -19.68
C PHE A 414 18.11 -37.84 -19.91
N SER A 415 17.89 -38.52 -21.03
CA SER A 415 18.60 -39.77 -21.37
C SER A 415 19.99 -39.55 -22.00
N GLY A 416 20.40 -38.30 -22.26
CA GLY A 416 21.77 -37.96 -22.66
C GLY A 416 22.75 -38.00 -21.48
N ASP A 417 23.96 -38.48 -21.73
CA ASP A 417 25.12 -38.66 -20.82
C ASP A 417 24.91 -38.21 -19.35
N ARG A 418 24.35 -39.11 -18.53
CA ARG A 418 23.99 -38.88 -17.13
C ARG A 418 25.18 -38.63 -16.19
N SER A 419 26.40 -38.72 -16.71
CA SER A 419 27.63 -38.61 -15.93
C SER A 419 27.83 -37.22 -15.29
N ASN A 420 27.21 -36.17 -15.84
CA ASN A 420 27.32 -34.79 -15.33
C ASN A 420 25.97 -34.17 -14.93
N THR A 421 25.25 -34.79 -13.98
CA THR A 421 24.03 -34.19 -13.43
C THR A 421 24.35 -32.95 -12.60
N THR A 422 24.25 -31.77 -13.21
CA THR A 422 24.39 -30.50 -12.49
C THR A 422 23.12 -30.20 -11.67
N THR A 423 23.24 -29.37 -10.63
CA THR A 423 22.08 -28.92 -9.83
C THR A 423 21.00 -28.23 -10.68
N THR A 424 21.38 -27.62 -11.79
CA THR A 424 20.44 -27.01 -12.76
C THR A 424 19.63 -28.08 -13.48
N THR A 425 20.25 -29.17 -13.92
CA THR A 425 19.57 -30.30 -14.57
C THR A 425 18.50 -30.90 -13.65
N THR A 426 18.81 -31.06 -12.35
CA THR A 426 17.84 -31.53 -11.34
C THR A 426 16.65 -30.57 -11.20
N THR A 427 16.90 -29.26 -11.20
CA THR A 427 15.82 -28.28 -11.04
C THR A 427 14.92 -28.24 -12.28
N ILE A 428 15.48 -28.32 -13.49
CA ILE A 428 14.70 -28.36 -14.74
C ILE A 428 13.85 -29.64 -14.80
N TYR A 429 14.39 -30.78 -14.38
CA TYR A 429 13.63 -32.02 -14.26
C TYR A 429 12.41 -31.83 -13.35
N GLN A 430 12.61 -31.26 -12.16
CA GLN A 430 11.53 -31.01 -11.19
C GLN A 430 10.48 -30.06 -11.77
N VAL A 431 10.89 -29.00 -12.48
CA VAL A 431 9.97 -28.07 -13.14
C VAL A 431 9.11 -28.76 -14.20
N LEU A 432 9.73 -29.54 -15.10
CA LEU A 432 9.00 -30.28 -16.14
C LEU A 432 8.08 -31.33 -15.51
N TRP A 433 8.54 -32.00 -14.46
CA TRP A 433 7.76 -32.99 -13.72
C TRP A 433 6.53 -32.36 -13.06
N ILE A 434 6.72 -31.24 -12.35
CA ILE A 434 5.63 -30.47 -11.75
C ILE A 434 4.65 -30.06 -12.85
N TYR A 435 5.12 -29.44 -13.94
CA TYR A 435 4.22 -29.04 -15.03
C TYR A 435 3.44 -30.23 -15.62
N GLN A 436 4.08 -31.39 -15.78
CA GLN A 436 3.42 -32.61 -16.27
C GLN A 436 2.35 -33.12 -15.30
N VAL A 437 2.55 -33.00 -13.99
CA VAL A 437 1.52 -33.28 -12.99
C VAL A 437 0.30 -32.41 -13.21
N TYR A 438 0.49 -31.09 -13.36
CA TYR A 438 -0.62 -30.16 -13.56
C TYR A 438 -1.42 -30.54 -14.80
N TYR A 439 -0.70 -30.79 -15.90
CA TYR A 439 -1.31 -31.20 -17.16
C TYR A 439 -2.17 -32.47 -16.99
N GLN A 440 -1.62 -33.53 -16.39
CA GLN A 440 -2.35 -34.79 -16.18
C GLN A 440 -3.51 -34.62 -15.20
N PHE A 441 -3.33 -33.81 -14.17
CA PHE A 441 -4.37 -33.53 -13.19
C PHE A 441 -5.59 -32.85 -13.83
N TYR A 442 -5.39 -31.77 -14.59
CA TYR A 442 -6.50 -31.11 -15.28
C TYR A 442 -7.16 -32.02 -16.34
N LEU A 443 -6.36 -32.82 -17.05
CA LEU A 443 -6.86 -33.81 -18.01
C LEU A 443 -7.73 -34.88 -17.32
N SER A 444 -7.32 -35.35 -16.14
CA SER A 444 -8.06 -36.37 -15.36
C SER A 444 -9.44 -35.90 -14.87
N LEU A 445 -9.60 -34.59 -14.66
CA LEU A 445 -10.84 -33.98 -14.19
C LEU A 445 -11.83 -33.66 -15.31
N ASN A 446 -11.47 -33.90 -16.59
CA ASN A 446 -12.22 -33.42 -17.75
C ASN A 446 -12.55 -31.92 -17.68
N LEU A 447 -11.77 -31.15 -16.91
CA LEU A 447 -11.83 -29.71 -16.98
C LEU A 447 -11.15 -29.34 -18.29
N ASP A 448 -11.72 -28.39 -19.04
CA ASP A 448 -11.06 -27.87 -20.24
C ASP A 448 -9.62 -27.50 -19.87
N ILE A 449 -8.66 -28.29 -20.39
CA ILE A 449 -7.21 -28.17 -20.15
C ILE A 449 -6.67 -26.88 -20.79
N HIS A 450 -7.53 -26.18 -21.51
CA HIS A 450 -7.41 -24.77 -21.86
C HIS A 450 -8.36 -23.98 -20.98
N PRO A 451 -8.08 -23.87 -19.67
CA PRO A 451 -8.96 -23.17 -18.78
C PRO A 451 -8.91 -21.70 -19.24
N THR A 452 -10.03 -21.00 -19.16
CA THR A 452 -10.20 -19.53 -19.25
C THR A 452 -8.90 -18.74 -19.42
N LYS A 453 -8.82 -17.81 -20.40
CA LYS A 453 -7.65 -16.94 -20.77
C LYS A 453 -6.56 -16.71 -19.69
N ASP A 454 -6.93 -16.59 -18.42
CA ASP A 454 -6.07 -16.54 -17.24
C ASP A 454 -5.15 -17.76 -16.96
N ASN A 455 -5.51 -19.00 -17.34
CA ASN A 455 -4.67 -20.18 -17.06
C ASN A 455 -3.58 -20.46 -18.11
N ARG A 456 -3.44 -19.60 -19.13
CA ARG A 456 -2.32 -19.64 -20.11
C ARG A 456 -1.00 -19.10 -19.54
N THR A 457 -0.97 -18.82 -18.23
CA THR A 457 0.24 -18.41 -17.51
C THR A 457 1.22 -19.57 -17.38
N PHE A 458 0.76 -20.82 -17.25
CA PHE A 458 1.65 -21.96 -16.96
C PHE A 458 2.64 -22.26 -18.10
N GLU A 459 2.16 -22.32 -19.34
CA GLU A 459 3.02 -22.54 -20.52
C GLU A 459 4.03 -21.40 -20.68
N LYS A 460 3.57 -20.16 -20.50
CA LYS A 460 4.42 -18.97 -20.49
C LYS A 460 5.51 -19.07 -19.43
N ASP A 461 5.15 -19.42 -18.20
CA ASP A 461 6.08 -19.47 -17.08
C ASP A 461 7.08 -20.62 -17.24
N LEU A 462 6.66 -21.76 -17.80
CA LEU A 462 7.56 -22.85 -18.17
C LEU A 462 8.58 -22.41 -19.21
N ILE A 463 8.12 -21.81 -20.31
CA ILE A 463 9.00 -21.35 -21.38
C ILE A 463 9.98 -20.29 -20.87
N ASN A 464 9.50 -19.31 -20.10
CA ASN A 464 10.34 -18.28 -19.49
C ASN A 464 11.37 -18.87 -18.52
N TYR A 465 10.95 -19.83 -17.68
CA TYR A 465 11.86 -20.51 -16.76
C TYR A 465 12.98 -21.23 -17.54
N LEU A 466 12.63 -21.95 -18.59
CA LEU A 466 13.59 -22.62 -19.46
C LEU A 466 14.53 -21.63 -20.15
N ASN A 467 14.03 -20.48 -20.63
CA ASN A 467 14.87 -19.44 -21.23
C ASN A 467 15.90 -18.86 -20.24
N ILE A 468 15.51 -18.61 -19.00
CA ILE A 468 16.38 -18.02 -17.97
C ILE A 468 17.44 -19.02 -17.49
N HIS A 469 17.06 -20.29 -17.34
CA HIS A 469 17.90 -21.30 -16.70
C HIS A 469 18.65 -22.21 -17.68
N ASN A 470 18.48 -22.06 -18.99
CA ASN A 470 19.20 -22.88 -19.95
C ASN A 470 20.60 -22.35 -20.29
N GLN A 471 21.54 -23.29 -20.24
CA GLN A 471 22.73 -23.27 -21.09
C GLN A 471 22.27 -23.76 -22.47
N LEU A 472 22.70 -23.09 -23.54
CA LEU A 472 22.28 -23.30 -24.95
C LEU A 472 22.19 -24.78 -25.40
N GLU A 473 22.94 -25.69 -24.76
CA GLU A 473 23.00 -27.11 -25.08
C GLU A 473 21.68 -27.88 -24.87
N ILE A 474 20.81 -27.44 -23.96
CA ILE A 474 19.59 -28.19 -23.62
C ILE A 474 18.57 -28.16 -24.76
N PHE A 475 18.53 -27.11 -25.60
CA PHE A 475 17.62 -27.04 -26.74
C PHE A 475 18.03 -27.89 -27.94
N ASN A 476 19.24 -28.45 -27.93
CA ASN A 476 19.62 -29.47 -28.91
C ASN A 476 18.95 -30.82 -28.63
N ASN A 477 18.26 -30.95 -27.49
CA ASN A 477 17.53 -32.15 -27.14
C ASN A 477 16.15 -32.18 -27.82
N LEU A 478 16.04 -32.97 -28.89
CA LEU A 478 14.80 -33.13 -29.64
C LEU A 478 13.62 -33.63 -28.77
N ASN A 479 13.88 -34.43 -27.73
CA ASN A 479 12.82 -34.90 -26.84
C ASN A 479 12.20 -33.76 -26.03
N LEU A 480 13.00 -32.75 -25.63
CA LEU A 480 12.47 -31.55 -24.97
C LEU A 480 11.61 -30.73 -25.95
N ILE A 481 12.08 -30.57 -27.18
CA ILE A 481 11.36 -29.81 -28.21
C ILE A 481 10.03 -30.48 -28.55
N ASP A 482 10.02 -31.81 -28.73
CA ASP A 482 8.80 -32.58 -28.94
C ASP A 482 7.83 -32.44 -27.77
N TYR A 483 8.35 -32.49 -26.54
CA TYR A 483 7.57 -32.28 -25.32
C TYR A 483 6.92 -30.89 -25.28
N LEU A 484 7.70 -29.82 -25.52
CA LEU A 484 7.18 -28.44 -25.52
C LEU A 484 6.17 -28.23 -26.64
N LEU A 485 6.41 -28.78 -27.83
CA LEU A 485 5.45 -28.73 -28.94
C LEU A 485 4.16 -29.46 -28.58
N GLU A 486 4.22 -30.63 -27.92
CA GLU A 486 3.03 -31.38 -27.50
C GLU A 486 2.23 -30.66 -26.40
N ARG A 487 2.92 -30.07 -25.43
CA ARG A 487 2.26 -29.51 -24.25
C ARG A 487 1.93 -28.03 -24.38
N CYS A 488 2.86 -27.21 -24.87
CA CYS A 488 2.70 -25.76 -24.96
C CYS A 488 2.20 -25.33 -26.35
N GLY A 489 2.60 -26.05 -27.40
CA GLY A 489 2.33 -25.66 -28.78
C GLY A 489 3.34 -24.64 -29.32
N PHE A 490 3.47 -24.62 -30.64
CA PHE A 490 4.38 -23.73 -31.34
C PHE A 490 4.03 -22.25 -31.17
N SER A 491 2.74 -21.90 -31.12
CA SER A 491 2.29 -20.52 -30.93
C SER A 491 2.82 -19.90 -29.63
N TYR A 492 2.83 -20.66 -28.53
CA TYR A 492 3.40 -20.22 -27.25
C TYR A 492 4.93 -20.15 -27.28
N ILE A 493 5.56 -21.12 -27.95
CA ILE A 493 7.00 -21.13 -28.13
C ILE A 493 7.44 -19.90 -28.94
N CYS A 494 6.74 -19.52 -30.00
CA CYS A 494 7.00 -18.28 -30.73
C CYS A 494 6.82 -17.04 -29.84
N GLN A 495 5.76 -17.01 -29.01
CA GLN A 495 5.45 -15.85 -28.19
C GLN A 495 6.43 -15.64 -27.03
N TYR A 496 6.91 -16.70 -26.39
CA TYR A 496 7.68 -16.60 -25.15
C TYR A 496 9.07 -17.25 -25.22
N GLY A 497 9.36 -18.08 -26.21
CA GLY A 497 10.62 -18.80 -26.34
C GLY A 497 11.75 -17.93 -26.89
N CYS A 498 12.99 -18.34 -26.61
CA CYS A 498 14.16 -17.75 -27.27
C CYS A 498 14.29 -18.21 -28.73
N LEU A 499 15.09 -17.50 -29.52
CA LEU A 499 15.29 -17.78 -30.95
C LEU A 499 15.65 -19.25 -31.22
N GLU A 500 16.59 -19.83 -30.47
CA GLU A 500 17.05 -21.20 -30.66
C GLU A 500 15.91 -22.21 -30.43
N MET A 501 15.11 -22.02 -29.37
CA MET A 501 13.96 -22.87 -29.07
C MET A 501 12.93 -22.80 -30.21
N VAL A 502 12.65 -21.61 -30.73
CA VAL A 502 11.73 -21.40 -31.86
C VAL A 502 12.25 -22.08 -33.13
N GLN A 503 13.53 -21.89 -33.47
CA GLN A 503 14.15 -22.49 -34.65
C GLN A 503 14.15 -24.03 -34.59
N GLN A 504 14.49 -24.62 -33.43
CA GLN A 504 14.48 -26.07 -33.27
C GLN A 504 13.06 -26.64 -33.31
N SER A 505 12.11 -25.95 -32.69
CA SER A 505 10.68 -26.32 -32.74
C SER A 505 10.13 -26.30 -34.17
N TYR A 506 10.47 -25.27 -34.94
CA TYR A 506 10.11 -25.18 -36.35
C TYR A 506 10.72 -26.33 -37.17
N LYS A 507 12.03 -26.59 -37.03
CA LYS A 507 12.70 -27.71 -37.70
C LYS A 507 12.05 -29.06 -37.37
N GLN A 508 11.62 -29.24 -36.12
CA GLN A 508 11.00 -30.47 -35.67
C GLN A 508 9.58 -30.63 -36.27
N LEU A 509 8.81 -29.55 -36.37
CA LEU A 509 7.50 -29.56 -37.04
C LEU A 509 7.61 -29.88 -38.53
N LEU A 510 8.66 -29.42 -39.21
CA LEU A 510 8.91 -29.77 -40.60
C LEU A 510 9.21 -31.27 -40.79
N LYS A 511 9.90 -31.89 -39.83
CA LYS A 511 10.20 -33.34 -39.86
C LYS A 511 8.99 -34.20 -39.55
N ASN A 512 8.17 -33.75 -38.60
CA ASN A 512 7.00 -34.47 -38.12
C ASN A 512 5.74 -33.59 -38.25
N PRO A 513 5.18 -33.47 -39.47
CA PRO A 513 3.91 -32.78 -39.69
C PRO A 513 2.84 -33.35 -38.77
N ARG A 514 2.27 -32.53 -37.89
CA ARG A 514 1.13 -32.96 -37.07
C ARG A 514 -0.13 -32.82 -37.90
N ALA A 515 -0.91 -33.89 -37.99
CA ALA A 515 -1.98 -34.07 -38.99
C ALA A 515 -3.21 -33.13 -38.84
N ASN A 516 -3.27 -32.28 -37.81
CA ASN A 516 -4.38 -31.37 -37.58
C ASN A 516 -3.95 -29.92 -37.83
N ASN A 517 -4.12 -29.45 -39.07
CA ASN A 517 -3.85 -28.06 -39.47
C ASN A 517 -4.76 -27.02 -38.77
N ASP A 518 -5.87 -27.46 -38.18
CA ASP A 518 -6.84 -26.58 -37.52
C ASP A 518 -6.51 -26.24 -36.05
N ASP A 519 -5.49 -26.88 -35.45
CA ASP A 519 -5.11 -26.60 -34.06
C ASP A 519 -4.25 -25.33 -33.98
N ASP A 520 -4.84 -24.23 -33.50
CA ASP A 520 -4.19 -22.93 -33.29
C ASP A 520 -2.89 -23.00 -32.48
N ARG A 521 -2.68 -24.07 -31.70
CA ARG A 521 -1.44 -24.27 -30.94
C ARG A 521 -0.22 -24.45 -31.83
N PHE A 522 -0.36 -24.92 -33.07
CA PHE A 522 0.77 -25.12 -33.99
C PHE A 522 1.01 -23.97 -34.96
N LYS A 523 0.20 -22.92 -34.90
CA LYS A 523 0.31 -21.76 -35.76
C LYS A 523 1.41 -20.80 -35.33
N MET A 524 1.98 -20.07 -36.29
CA MET A 524 2.99 -19.04 -36.01
C MET A 524 2.34 -17.81 -35.35
N ASN A 525 3.00 -17.26 -34.33
CA ASN A 525 2.49 -16.14 -33.54
C ASN A 525 3.52 -14.99 -33.48
N LEU A 526 3.09 -13.77 -33.78
CA LEU A 526 3.91 -12.56 -33.84
C LEU A 526 3.91 -11.75 -32.54
N LYS A 527 3.47 -12.34 -31.41
CA LYS A 527 3.40 -11.69 -30.09
C LYS A 527 4.71 -11.78 -29.30
N SER A 528 5.82 -12.18 -29.93
CA SER A 528 7.11 -12.27 -29.24
C SER A 528 7.62 -10.89 -28.85
N ASN A 529 8.26 -10.82 -27.69
CA ASN A 529 8.99 -9.63 -27.24
C ASN A 529 10.46 -9.63 -27.69
N ASP A 530 10.95 -10.74 -28.27
CA ASP A 530 12.30 -10.85 -28.81
C ASP A 530 12.29 -10.54 -30.31
N ILE A 531 13.00 -9.48 -30.70
CA ILE A 531 13.07 -9.04 -32.10
C ILE A 531 13.69 -10.11 -33.00
N ASN A 532 14.65 -10.90 -32.52
CA ASN A 532 15.29 -11.93 -33.34
C ASN A 532 14.32 -13.07 -33.65
N VAL A 533 13.44 -13.40 -32.70
CA VAL A 533 12.36 -14.37 -32.91
C VAL A 533 11.39 -13.85 -33.97
N LEU A 534 11.01 -12.57 -33.89
CA LEU A 534 10.15 -11.94 -34.90
C LEU A 534 10.82 -11.88 -36.28
N GLU A 535 12.12 -11.56 -36.35
CA GLU A 535 12.90 -11.58 -37.58
C GLU A 535 12.91 -12.95 -38.25
N PHE A 536 13.12 -13.99 -37.45
CA PHE A 536 13.05 -15.36 -37.93
C PHE A 536 11.64 -15.70 -38.45
N ILE A 537 10.59 -15.41 -37.68
CA ILE A 537 9.21 -15.71 -38.08
C ILE A 537 8.81 -14.92 -39.34
N MET A 538 9.15 -13.64 -39.43
CA MET A 538 8.88 -12.82 -40.62
C MET A 538 9.65 -13.32 -41.84
N THR A 539 10.88 -13.81 -41.66
CA THR A 539 11.64 -14.45 -42.74
C THR A 539 10.90 -15.68 -43.27
N LEU A 540 10.32 -16.50 -42.38
CA LEU A 540 9.51 -17.65 -42.78
C LEU A 540 8.24 -17.21 -43.52
N ILE A 541 7.52 -16.21 -43.02
CA ILE A 541 6.30 -15.67 -43.66
C ILE A 541 6.61 -15.17 -45.08
N ASN A 542 7.71 -14.43 -45.25
CA ASN A 542 8.11 -13.87 -46.53
C ASN A 542 8.60 -14.91 -47.55
N GLN A 543 8.95 -16.13 -47.13
CA GLN A 543 9.37 -17.21 -48.04
C GLN A 543 8.19 -17.84 -48.79
N TYR A 544 6.96 -17.53 -48.41
CA TYR A 544 5.77 -18.19 -48.91
C TYR A 544 4.87 -17.22 -49.69
N ASP A 545 4.42 -17.65 -50.88
CA ASP A 545 3.54 -16.85 -51.75
C ASP A 545 2.14 -16.66 -51.12
N ASP A 546 1.64 -17.67 -50.40
CA ASP A 546 0.47 -17.56 -49.52
C ASP A 546 0.81 -18.12 -48.13
N PRO A 547 1.03 -17.25 -47.11
CA PRO A 547 1.38 -17.68 -45.76
C PRO A 547 0.18 -18.26 -44.98
N PHE A 548 -1.03 -18.20 -45.52
CA PHE A 548 -2.25 -18.68 -44.84
C PHE A 548 -2.66 -20.09 -45.28
N ASP A 549 -2.28 -20.53 -46.48
CA ASP A 549 -2.67 -21.84 -47.05
C ASP A 549 -1.68 -22.98 -46.72
N GLN A 550 -0.89 -22.83 -45.64
CA GLN A 550 0.20 -23.76 -45.33
C GLN A 550 0.02 -24.52 -44.03
N MET A 551 0.76 -25.64 -43.96
CA MET A 551 0.90 -26.55 -42.82
C MET A 551 1.22 -25.84 -41.49
N LEU A 552 1.83 -24.65 -41.55
CA LEU A 552 2.08 -23.77 -40.41
C LEU A 552 1.48 -22.39 -40.69
N SER A 553 0.16 -22.33 -40.82
CA SER A 553 -0.55 -21.06 -41.00
C SER A 553 -0.19 -20.09 -39.87
N VAL A 554 -0.07 -18.81 -40.22
CA VAL A 554 -0.01 -17.74 -39.22
C VAL A 554 -1.37 -17.66 -38.55
N THR A 555 -1.43 -17.58 -37.21
CA THR A 555 -2.73 -17.45 -36.51
C THR A 555 -3.56 -16.32 -37.12
N LEU A 556 -4.76 -16.64 -37.60
CA LEU A 556 -5.75 -15.73 -38.20
C LEU A 556 -6.31 -14.68 -37.22
N ASP A 557 -5.86 -14.68 -35.97
CA ASP A 557 -5.85 -13.49 -35.10
C ASP A 557 -4.86 -12.43 -35.67
N GLY A 558 -4.90 -12.16 -36.97
CA GLY A 558 -4.05 -11.23 -37.72
C GLY A 558 -4.24 -9.76 -37.32
N GLN A 559 -4.72 -9.52 -36.10
CA GLN A 559 -4.73 -8.24 -35.42
C GLN A 559 -3.61 -8.25 -34.39
N ILE A 560 -2.53 -7.54 -34.69
CA ILE A 560 -1.52 -7.21 -33.68
C ILE A 560 -2.11 -6.09 -32.83
N ASN A 561 -2.50 -6.43 -31.60
CA ASN A 561 -2.93 -5.44 -30.62
C ASN A 561 -1.71 -4.72 -30.04
N LEU A 562 -1.53 -3.47 -30.45
CA LEU A 562 -0.44 -2.60 -30.02
C LEU A 562 -0.58 -2.16 -28.56
N ASP A 563 -1.76 -2.21 -27.95
CA ASP A 563 -1.98 -1.74 -26.57
C ASP A 563 -1.07 -2.45 -25.57
N ASN A 564 -0.94 -3.77 -25.72
CA ASN A 564 -0.06 -4.56 -24.85
C ASN A 564 1.42 -4.19 -25.06
N LEU A 565 1.85 -4.00 -26.31
CA LEU A 565 3.24 -3.67 -26.63
C LEU A 565 3.62 -2.25 -26.17
N VAL A 566 2.69 -1.30 -26.32
CA VAL A 566 2.85 0.09 -25.86
C VAL A 566 2.90 0.15 -24.34
N SER A 567 2.04 -0.61 -23.64
CA SER A 567 2.06 -0.67 -22.16
C SER A 567 3.40 -1.20 -21.60
N GLN A 568 4.08 -2.06 -22.37
CA GLN A 568 5.40 -2.61 -22.04
C GLN A 568 6.57 -1.73 -22.54
N MET A 569 6.28 -0.61 -23.22
CA MET A 569 7.27 0.28 -23.84
C MET A 569 8.26 -0.43 -24.77
N ASN A 570 7.84 -1.51 -25.43
CA ASN A 570 8.70 -2.30 -26.33
C ASN A 570 8.78 -1.68 -27.74
N TRP A 571 9.28 -0.44 -27.82
CA TRP A 571 9.26 0.35 -29.06
C TRP A 571 9.97 -0.32 -30.23
N LYS A 572 11.07 -1.03 -29.98
CA LYS A 572 11.84 -1.71 -31.04
C LYS A 572 11.02 -2.78 -31.74
N VAL A 573 10.26 -3.57 -30.98
CA VAL A 573 9.37 -4.60 -31.54
C VAL A 573 8.24 -3.95 -32.34
N ILE A 574 7.64 -2.88 -31.84
CA ILE A 574 6.57 -2.18 -32.57
C ILE A 574 7.10 -1.59 -33.88
N GLU A 575 8.24 -0.88 -33.83
CA GLU A 575 8.90 -0.32 -35.00
C GLU A 575 9.24 -1.41 -36.02
N TYR A 576 9.82 -2.53 -35.57
CA TYR A 576 10.14 -3.66 -36.43
C TYR A 576 8.90 -4.24 -37.13
N LEU A 577 7.83 -4.54 -36.37
CA LEU A 577 6.60 -5.11 -36.91
C LEU A 577 5.94 -4.16 -37.93
N VAL A 578 5.94 -2.85 -37.66
CA VAL A 578 5.36 -1.86 -38.58
C VAL A 578 6.20 -1.69 -39.84
N GLU A 579 7.52 -1.63 -39.73
CA GLU A 579 8.42 -1.45 -40.88
C GLU A 579 8.45 -2.68 -41.81
N ASN A 580 8.22 -3.88 -41.27
CA ASN A 580 8.25 -5.14 -42.02
C ASN A 580 6.87 -5.63 -42.49
N ASN A 581 5.79 -4.90 -42.21
CA ASN A 581 4.44 -5.26 -42.67
C ASN A 581 4.08 -4.62 -44.03
N GLN A 582 5.02 -4.58 -44.98
CA GLN A 582 4.81 -3.92 -46.28
C GLN A 582 3.77 -4.64 -47.15
N ASN A 583 3.70 -5.97 -47.04
CA ASN A 583 2.76 -6.80 -47.79
C ASN A 583 1.39 -6.95 -47.09
N GLN A 584 1.14 -6.18 -46.02
CA GLN A 584 -0.13 -6.17 -45.28
C GLN A 584 -0.57 -7.56 -44.76
N TYR A 585 0.39 -8.39 -44.35
CA TYR A 585 0.13 -9.74 -43.82
C TYR A 585 -0.74 -9.72 -42.56
N PHE A 586 -0.71 -8.61 -41.81
CA PHE A 586 -1.53 -8.43 -40.62
C PHE A 586 -2.04 -7.00 -40.51
N THR A 587 -3.10 -6.85 -39.75
CA THR A 587 -3.70 -5.57 -39.37
C THR A 587 -3.24 -5.18 -37.97
N PHE A 588 -3.16 -3.88 -37.72
CA PHE A 588 -2.87 -3.38 -36.38
C PHE A 588 -4.14 -2.86 -35.73
N THR A 589 -4.31 -3.16 -34.44
CA THR A 589 -5.32 -2.53 -33.60
C THR A 589 -4.63 -1.79 -32.47
N ALA A 590 -5.07 -0.56 -32.21
CA ALA A 590 -4.56 0.27 -31.12
C ALA A 590 -5.70 1.14 -30.59
N SER A 591 -5.78 1.27 -29.27
CA SER A 591 -6.62 2.28 -28.63
C SER A 591 -6.06 3.69 -28.87
N SER A 592 -6.92 4.71 -28.72
CA SER A 592 -6.50 6.11 -28.77
C SER A 592 -5.38 6.40 -27.78
N ASN A 593 -5.48 5.87 -26.56
CA ASN A 593 -4.47 6.05 -25.52
C ASN A 593 -3.10 5.50 -25.92
N SER A 594 -3.06 4.39 -26.67
CA SER A 594 -1.81 3.82 -27.16
C SER A 594 -1.20 4.66 -28.27
N LEU A 595 -2.02 5.19 -29.19
CA LEU A 595 -1.55 6.13 -30.22
C LEU A 595 -1.04 7.43 -29.59
N ASP A 596 -1.75 7.97 -28.61
CA ASP A 596 -1.34 9.13 -27.82
C ASP A 596 -0.02 8.86 -27.11
N SER A 597 0.14 7.67 -26.50
CA SER A 597 1.40 7.27 -25.85
C SER A 597 2.56 7.14 -26.84
N ILE A 598 2.34 6.56 -28.04
CA ILE A 598 3.35 6.50 -29.10
C ILE A 598 3.79 7.92 -29.49
N MET A 599 2.84 8.83 -29.73
CA MET A 599 3.13 10.23 -30.08
C MET A 599 3.83 10.98 -28.95
N TRP A 600 3.37 10.79 -27.71
CA TRP A 600 3.94 11.40 -26.52
C TRP A 600 5.41 11.02 -26.31
N ASN A 601 5.80 9.81 -26.72
CA ASN A 601 7.19 9.33 -26.70
C ASN A 601 7.99 9.73 -27.95
N GLY A 602 7.47 10.66 -28.77
CA GLY A 602 8.17 11.22 -29.93
C GLY A 602 8.28 10.28 -31.13
N LYS A 603 7.50 9.19 -31.17
CA LYS A 603 7.57 8.15 -32.21
C LYS A 603 6.71 8.51 -33.44
N PHE A 604 6.87 9.71 -33.99
CA PHE A 604 6.04 10.23 -35.09
C PHE A 604 6.22 9.46 -36.40
N LYS A 605 7.45 9.01 -36.71
CA LYS A 605 7.71 8.16 -37.89
C LYS A 605 6.86 6.88 -37.83
N LEU A 606 6.76 6.27 -36.65
CA LEU A 606 5.98 5.07 -36.42
C LEU A 606 4.49 5.33 -36.65
N ILE A 607 3.95 6.45 -36.16
CA ILE A 607 2.56 6.84 -36.39
C ILE A 607 2.29 7.04 -37.88
N ASN A 608 3.20 7.69 -38.61
CA ASN A 608 3.06 7.87 -40.06
C ASN A 608 3.05 6.53 -40.81
N SER A 609 3.90 5.58 -40.39
CA SER A 609 3.88 4.23 -40.95
C SER A 609 2.57 3.51 -40.61
N LEU A 610 2.09 3.61 -39.37
CA LEU A 610 0.80 3.03 -38.95
C LEU A 610 -0.38 3.64 -39.71
N SER A 611 -0.39 4.95 -39.97
CA SER A 611 -1.45 5.60 -40.73
C SER A 611 -1.53 5.13 -42.17
N ASN A 612 -0.38 4.79 -42.78
CA ASN A 612 -0.37 4.23 -44.13
C ASN A 612 -0.88 2.78 -44.18
N LEU A 613 -0.74 2.04 -43.07
CA LEU A 613 -1.16 0.63 -42.96
C LEU A 613 -2.61 0.46 -42.46
N ALA A 614 -3.19 1.45 -41.78
CA ALA A 614 -4.46 1.32 -41.04
C ALA A 614 -5.46 2.46 -41.31
N LEU A 615 -5.60 2.87 -42.57
CA LEU A 615 -6.33 4.08 -43.04
C LEU A 615 -7.78 4.24 -42.54
N SER A 616 -8.46 3.18 -42.07
CA SER A 616 -9.87 3.26 -41.64
C SER A 616 -10.10 3.56 -40.15
N HIS A 617 -9.16 3.27 -39.26
CA HIS A 617 -9.43 3.29 -37.80
C HIS A 617 -8.79 4.44 -37.02
N ILE A 618 -7.77 5.10 -37.58
CA ILE A 618 -7.13 6.27 -36.94
C ILE A 618 -8.02 7.53 -37.03
N GLN A 619 -9.04 7.53 -37.88
CA GLN A 619 -9.86 8.71 -38.20
C GLN A 619 -10.83 9.19 -37.09
N SER A 620 -10.75 8.63 -35.88
CA SER A 620 -11.56 9.11 -34.74
C SER A 620 -10.71 9.53 -33.54
N PHE A 621 -9.70 10.38 -33.77
CA PHE A 621 -9.26 11.28 -32.70
C PHE A 621 -10.45 12.16 -32.32
N THR A 622 -11.16 11.73 -31.30
CA THR A 622 -12.44 12.29 -30.87
C THR A 622 -12.32 13.80 -30.57
N ASN A 623 -13.45 14.50 -30.54
CA ASN A 623 -13.56 15.90 -30.08
C ASN A 623 -13.19 16.09 -28.58
N GLN A 624 -12.55 15.12 -27.94
CA GLN A 624 -12.05 15.23 -26.58
C GLN A 624 -10.84 16.15 -26.52
N ARG A 625 -10.59 16.75 -25.36
CA ARG A 625 -9.39 17.56 -25.13
C ARG A 625 -8.16 16.64 -25.13
N ASN A 626 -7.34 16.73 -26.17
CA ASN A 626 -6.13 15.95 -26.38
C ASN A 626 -4.94 16.69 -25.76
N LEU A 627 -4.28 16.05 -24.79
CA LEU A 627 -3.06 16.57 -24.19
C LEU A 627 -1.90 16.37 -25.16
N VAL A 628 -1.12 17.42 -25.45
CA VAL A 628 0.04 17.33 -26.35
C VAL A 628 1.28 17.89 -25.68
N ASN A 629 2.42 17.21 -25.83
CA ASN A 629 3.70 17.62 -25.24
C ASN A 629 4.72 18.13 -26.25
N SER A 630 4.43 18.04 -27.55
CA SER A 630 5.30 18.57 -28.62
C SER A 630 4.52 19.19 -29.76
N LEU A 631 5.20 20.01 -30.56
CA LEU A 631 4.65 20.62 -31.76
C LEU A 631 4.25 19.55 -32.79
N GLU A 632 5.11 18.55 -32.97
CA GLU A 632 4.89 17.44 -33.90
C GLU A 632 3.62 16.66 -33.52
N MET A 633 3.42 16.37 -32.23
CA MET A 633 2.20 15.73 -31.73
C MET A 633 0.96 16.59 -32.00
N ALA A 634 1.06 17.90 -31.80
CA ALA A 634 -0.03 18.84 -32.02
C ALA A 634 -0.56 18.82 -33.47
N HIS A 635 0.29 18.50 -34.45
CA HIS A 635 -0.09 18.40 -35.87
C HIS A 635 -1.02 17.21 -36.18
N TYR A 636 -1.12 16.20 -35.32
CA TYR A 636 -1.99 15.04 -35.53
C TYR A 636 -3.45 15.27 -35.07
N TYR A 637 -3.69 16.31 -34.27
CA TYR A 637 -5.02 16.59 -33.71
C TYR A 637 -5.70 17.78 -34.35
N HIS A 638 -7.03 17.80 -34.25
CA HIS A 638 -7.78 19.00 -34.61
C HIS A 638 -7.41 20.14 -33.64
N HIS A 639 -7.13 21.32 -34.20
CA HIS A 639 -6.68 22.50 -33.47
C HIS A 639 -7.51 22.83 -32.21
N ASP A 640 -8.83 22.68 -32.29
CA ASP A 640 -9.73 23.00 -31.16
C ASP A 640 -9.67 22.00 -29.99
N SER A 641 -9.11 20.82 -30.24
CA SER A 641 -8.99 19.75 -29.24
C SER A 641 -7.68 19.83 -28.45
N ILE A 642 -6.72 20.63 -28.89
CA ILE A 642 -5.36 20.62 -28.34
C ILE A 642 -5.31 21.30 -26.96
N VAL A 643 -4.65 20.64 -26.01
CA VAL A 643 -4.27 21.21 -24.71
C VAL A 643 -2.78 20.98 -24.50
N PRO A 644 -1.96 22.04 -24.54
CA PRO A 644 -0.51 21.90 -24.38
C PRO A 644 -0.15 21.48 -22.94
N VAL A 645 0.80 20.55 -22.84
CA VAL A 645 1.44 20.12 -21.59
C VAL A 645 2.92 20.48 -21.67
N LEU A 646 3.37 21.28 -20.72
CA LEU A 646 4.72 21.83 -20.70
C LEU A 646 5.68 20.82 -20.06
N GLY A 647 6.72 20.45 -20.82
CA GLY A 647 7.81 19.58 -20.38
C GLY A 647 8.98 20.35 -19.77
N GLN A 648 10.15 19.72 -19.70
CA GLN A 648 11.38 20.34 -19.20
C GLN A 648 12.16 21.14 -20.26
N ASP A 649 11.94 20.87 -21.55
CA ASP A 649 12.60 21.57 -22.64
C ASP A 649 11.85 22.87 -22.95
N HIS A 650 12.35 23.99 -22.40
CA HIS A 650 11.74 25.31 -22.57
C HIS A 650 11.64 25.74 -24.04
N GLN A 651 12.58 25.37 -24.91
CA GLN A 651 12.52 25.75 -26.32
C GLN A 651 11.41 25.01 -27.06
N GLN A 652 11.21 23.72 -26.76
CA GLN A 652 10.09 22.95 -27.31
C GLN A 652 8.76 23.47 -26.80
N ASN A 653 8.67 23.77 -25.50
CA ASN A 653 7.50 24.39 -24.88
C ASN A 653 7.13 25.69 -25.59
N ILE A 654 8.11 26.58 -25.84
CA ILE A 654 7.90 27.86 -26.54
C ILE A 654 7.35 27.62 -27.94
N LYS A 655 7.94 26.71 -28.72
CA LYS A 655 7.45 26.38 -30.08
C LYS A 655 6.02 25.85 -30.06
N LEU A 656 5.70 24.96 -29.13
CA LEU A 656 4.35 24.41 -28.97
C LEU A 656 3.34 25.49 -28.59
N VAL A 657 3.68 26.35 -27.64
CA VAL A 657 2.81 27.46 -27.21
C VAL A 657 2.61 28.48 -28.31
N GLN A 658 3.67 28.82 -29.06
CA GLN A 658 3.56 29.71 -30.22
C GLN A 658 2.61 29.12 -31.26
N TYR A 659 2.76 27.84 -31.59
CA TYR A 659 1.84 27.15 -32.48
C TYR A 659 0.40 27.19 -31.94
N TYR A 660 0.21 26.86 -30.67
CA TYR A 660 -1.10 26.87 -30.00
C TYR A 660 -1.79 28.24 -30.06
N LEU A 661 -1.03 29.32 -29.94
CA LEU A 661 -1.54 30.69 -30.02
C LEU A 661 -1.72 31.20 -31.46
N LEU A 662 -1.02 30.64 -32.44
CA LEU A 662 -1.07 31.04 -33.85
C LEU A 662 -2.17 30.34 -34.67
N ILE A 663 -2.69 29.21 -34.19
CA ILE A 663 -3.76 28.42 -34.82
C ILE A 663 -4.98 29.27 -35.28
N ASP A 664 -5.28 30.38 -34.59
CA ASP A 664 -6.49 31.17 -34.81
C ASP A 664 -6.35 32.36 -35.79
N ASP A 665 -5.14 32.69 -36.24
CA ASP A 665 -4.90 33.94 -36.98
C ASP A 665 -5.65 34.02 -38.32
N ALA A 666 -5.90 32.89 -38.98
CA ALA A 666 -6.45 32.89 -40.33
C ALA A 666 -7.97 32.69 -40.42
N ARG A 667 -8.61 32.10 -39.40
CA ARG A 667 -10.02 31.64 -39.50
C ARG A 667 -10.99 32.30 -38.51
N PHE A 668 -10.50 32.94 -37.44
CA PHE A 668 -11.34 33.28 -36.29
C PHE A 668 -11.19 34.71 -35.77
N LEU A 669 -10.94 35.71 -36.64
CA LEU A 669 -10.96 37.14 -36.27
C LEU A 669 -12.23 37.56 -35.49
N ASN A 670 -13.33 36.80 -35.62
CA ASN A 670 -14.59 37.04 -34.92
C ASN A 670 -14.75 36.31 -33.56
N GLN A 671 -13.84 35.42 -33.14
CA GLN A 671 -13.96 34.66 -31.87
C GLN A 671 -12.88 35.05 -30.84
N ARG A 672 -12.74 36.35 -30.55
CA ARG A 672 -11.79 36.88 -29.55
C ARG A 672 -11.86 36.19 -28.18
N SER A 673 -13.03 35.70 -27.78
CA SER A 673 -13.22 34.99 -26.50
C SER A 673 -12.50 33.64 -26.43
N VAL A 674 -12.38 32.93 -27.56
CA VAL A 674 -11.70 31.62 -27.61
C VAL A 674 -10.20 31.81 -27.45
N PHE A 675 -9.60 32.74 -28.20
CA PHE A 675 -8.19 33.12 -28.03
C PHE A 675 -7.90 33.57 -26.60
N PHE A 676 -8.76 34.42 -26.03
CA PHE A 676 -8.62 34.89 -24.65
C PHE A 676 -8.56 33.72 -23.65
N ASN A 677 -9.49 32.77 -23.76
CA ASN A 677 -9.52 31.61 -22.88
C ASN A 677 -8.30 30.70 -23.07
N ARG A 678 -7.83 30.52 -24.31
CA ARG A 678 -6.60 29.75 -24.61
C ARG A 678 -5.36 30.38 -24.02
N PHE A 679 -5.17 31.68 -24.24
CA PHE A 679 -4.03 32.43 -23.70
C PHE A 679 -4.03 32.38 -22.17
N ARG A 680 -5.18 32.60 -21.54
CA ARG A 680 -5.31 32.50 -20.08
C ARG A 680 -5.00 31.08 -19.59
N ASN A 681 -5.54 30.06 -20.24
CA ASN A 681 -5.28 28.66 -19.87
C ASN A 681 -3.78 28.33 -19.93
N ILE A 682 -3.04 28.78 -20.96
CA ILE A 682 -1.60 28.49 -21.02
C ILE A 682 -0.81 29.26 -19.96
N VAL A 683 -1.21 30.49 -19.62
CA VAL A 683 -0.63 31.22 -18.48
C VAL A 683 -0.85 30.45 -17.18
N ASP A 684 -2.09 30.01 -16.93
CA ASP A 684 -2.44 29.26 -15.72
C ASP A 684 -1.67 27.93 -15.64
N ILE A 685 -1.52 27.21 -16.77
CA ILE A 685 -0.70 25.99 -16.86
C ILE A 685 0.77 26.29 -16.54
N SER A 686 1.33 27.38 -17.10
CA SER A 686 2.74 27.75 -16.90
C SER A 686 3.04 28.13 -15.46
N ILE A 687 2.10 28.82 -14.79
CA ILE A 687 2.21 29.16 -13.36
C ILE A 687 2.13 27.87 -12.52
N ALA A 688 1.15 26.99 -12.81
CA ALA A 688 0.96 25.75 -12.07
C ALA A 688 2.14 24.77 -12.24
N SER A 689 2.75 24.71 -13.42
CA SER A 689 3.93 23.88 -13.71
C SER A 689 5.25 24.49 -13.22
N ARG A 690 5.22 25.74 -12.71
CA ARG A 690 6.39 26.52 -12.31
C ARG A 690 7.39 26.75 -13.46
N ASP A 691 6.90 26.84 -14.69
CA ASP A 691 7.72 27.18 -15.86
C ASP A 691 7.91 28.71 -15.96
N TYR A 692 8.86 29.21 -15.18
CA TYR A 692 9.19 30.63 -15.07
C TYR A 692 9.51 31.29 -16.41
N GLU A 693 10.26 30.59 -17.26
CA GLU A 693 10.67 31.10 -18.57
C GLU A 693 9.47 31.24 -19.50
N MET A 694 8.55 30.28 -19.46
CA MET A 694 7.30 30.37 -20.20
C MET A 694 6.42 31.53 -19.71
N VAL A 695 6.31 31.75 -18.40
CA VAL A 695 5.55 32.91 -17.86
C VAL A 695 6.12 34.23 -18.39
N LEU A 696 7.44 34.39 -18.38
CA LEU A 696 8.11 35.58 -18.93
C LEU A 696 7.90 35.69 -20.44
N HIS A 697 7.99 34.58 -21.18
CA HIS A 697 7.74 34.54 -22.62
C HIS A 697 6.30 34.97 -22.96
N LEU A 698 5.31 34.41 -22.27
CA LEU A 698 3.90 34.75 -22.45
C LEU A 698 3.62 36.22 -22.11
N TYR A 699 4.28 36.77 -21.09
CA TYR A 699 4.17 38.19 -20.76
C TYR A 699 4.78 39.09 -21.83
N GLN A 700 5.93 38.71 -22.39
CA GLN A 700 6.52 39.43 -23.50
C GLN A 700 5.62 39.37 -24.74
N TYR A 701 5.09 38.19 -25.07
CA TYR A 701 4.11 38.01 -26.14
C TYR A 701 2.86 38.89 -25.94
N PHE A 702 2.37 38.98 -24.70
CA PHE A 702 1.26 39.86 -24.34
C PHE A 702 1.58 41.34 -24.63
N LYS A 703 2.76 41.82 -24.22
CA LYS A 703 3.22 43.20 -24.50
C LYS A 703 3.32 43.48 -25.99
N ASP A 704 3.95 42.58 -26.74
CA ASP A 704 4.21 42.78 -28.17
C ASP A 704 2.92 42.80 -29.01
N ASN A 705 1.85 42.17 -28.53
CA ASN A 705 0.57 42.04 -29.24
C ASN A 705 -0.57 42.87 -28.63
N GLN A 706 -0.27 43.79 -27.72
CA GLN A 706 -1.27 44.55 -26.96
C GLN A 706 -2.20 45.40 -27.84
N LEU A 707 -1.69 45.97 -28.93
CA LEU A 707 -2.47 46.87 -29.80
C LEU A 707 -3.46 46.15 -30.73
N GLY A 708 -3.32 44.83 -30.90
CA GLY A 708 -4.11 44.07 -31.89
C GLY A 708 -4.94 42.92 -31.31
N ARG A 709 -4.36 42.12 -30.41
CA ARG A 709 -4.99 40.85 -29.95
C ARG A 709 -5.61 40.95 -28.57
N PHE A 710 -5.04 41.76 -27.69
CA PHE A 710 -5.49 41.88 -26.32
C PHE A 710 -6.35 43.14 -26.20
N PRO A 711 -7.67 43.04 -25.94
CA PRO A 711 -8.48 44.21 -25.64
C PRO A 711 -7.84 45.03 -24.51
N ALA A 712 -8.11 46.34 -24.48
CA ALA A 712 -7.62 47.30 -23.48
C ALA A 712 -8.00 46.98 -22.00
N SER A 713 -8.53 45.79 -21.76
CA SER A 713 -8.70 45.17 -20.46
C SER A 713 -7.39 45.12 -19.66
N SER A 714 -7.52 45.17 -18.34
CA SER A 714 -6.40 45.14 -17.40
C SER A 714 -5.62 43.82 -17.48
N LYS A 715 -4.29 43.88 -17.31
CA LYS A 715 -3.36 42.73 -17.17
C LYS A 715 -3.91 41.60 -16.27
N GLN A 716 -4.70 41.99 -15.26
CA GLN A 716 -5.41 41.14 -14.30
C GLN A 716 -6.28 40.04 -14.93
N ASN A 717 -6.80 40.26 -16.14
CA ASN A 717 -7.69 39.30 -16.79
C ASN A 717 -6.91 38.12 -17.41
N TYR A 718 -5.59 38.28 -17.58
CA TYR A 718 -4.74 37.33 -18.30
C TYR A 718 -3.77 36.59 -17.39
N PHE A 719 -3.29 37.26 -16.35
CA PHE A 719 -2.32 36.70 -15.41
C PHE A 719 -2.92 36.67 -14.01
N HIS A 720 -3.07 35.47 -13.46
CA HIS A 720 -3.61 35.25 -12.12
C HIS A 720 -2.59 34.52 -11.25
N PHE A 721 -1.90 35.26 -10.39
CA PHE A 721 -0.96 34.69 -9.43
C PHE A 721 -1.66 34.51 -8.08
N ASP A 722 -1.79 33.27 -7.63
CA ASP A 722 -2.30 32.92 -6.30
C ASP A 722 -1.15 32.93 -5.29
N LEU A 723 -1.06 34.01 -4.50
CA LEU A 723 0.03 34.20 -3.55
C LEU A 723 -0.01 33.19 -2.41
N ASP A 724 -1.20 32.72 -2.03
CA ASP A 724 -1.36 31.71 -1.00
C ASP A 724 -0.72 30.40 -1.46
N PHE A 725 -1.03 29.99 -2.69
CA PHE A 725 -0.47 28.79 -3.30
C PHE A 725 1.06 28.88 -3.45
N MET A 726 1.58 30.02 -3.92
CA MET A 726 3.03 30.20 -4.06
C MET A 726 3.76 30.14 -2.72
N ILE A 727 3.22 30.77 -1.67
CA ILE A 727 3.80 30.73 -0.32
C ILE A 727 3.75 29.33 0.29
N GLN A 728 2.62 28.62 0.16
CA GLN A 728 2.49 27.24 0.65
C GLN A 728 3.51 26.31 -0.01
N ASN A 729 3.83 26.56 -1.28
CA ASN A 729 4.80 25.79 -2.07
C ASN A 729 6.24 26.30 -1.99
N LEU A 730 6.49 27.38 -1.23
CA LEU A 730 7.78 28.08 -1.14
C LEU A 730 8.35 28.50 -2.50
N ASP A 731 7.48 28.87 -3.43
CA ASP A 731 7.86 29.28 -4.78
C ASP A 731 8.27 30.76 -4.84
N ILE A 732 9.42 31.06 -4.27
CA ILE A 732 9.95 32.43 -4.17
C ILE A 732 10.21 33.04 -5.55
N LYS A 733 10.69 32.23 -6.50
CA LYS A 733 11.00 32.69 -7.85
C LYS A 733 9.74 33.11 -8.61
N MET A 734 8.63 32.39 -8.48
CA MET A 734 7.37 32.82 -9.09
C MET A 734 6.85 34.12 -8.46
N ILE A 735 7.03 34.30 -7.15
CA ILE A 735 6.66 35.55 -6.46
C ILE A 735 7.47 36.73 -7.01
N GLU A 736 8.79 36.58 -7.15
CA GLU A 736 9.66 37.61 -7.73
C GLU A 736 9.23 37.97 -9.16
N ILE A 737 8.91 36.96 -9.98
CA ILE A 737 8.41 37.16 -11.33
C ILE A 737 7.10 37.93 -11.30
N ALA A 738 6.11 37.46 -10.53
CA ALA A 738 4.80 38.11 -10.45
C ALA A 738 4.90 39.60 -10.05
N LEU A 739 5.77 39.92 -9.08
CA LEU A 739 6.07 41.30 -8.67
C LEU A 739 6.75 42.09 -9.80
N SER A 740 7.76 41.51 -10.47
CA SER A 740 8.51 42.18 -11.55
C SER A 740 7.64 42.49 -12.79
N LEU A 741 6.62 41.67 -13.06
CA LEU A 741 5.70 41.87 -14.17
C LEU A 741 4.60 42.91 -13.87
N GLU A 742 4.57 43.42 -12.64
CA GLU A 742 3.54 44.33 -12.12
C GLU A 742 2.12 43.78 -12.27
N VAL A 743 1.97 42.45 -12.12
CA VAL A 743 0.68 41.79 -12.20
C VAL A 743 0.05 41.75 -10.81
N PRO A 744 -1.27 41.99 -10.69
CA PRO A 744 -1.93 41.89 -9.42
C PRO A 744 -1.96 40.47 -8.86
N LEU A 745 -1.63 40.36 -7.58
CA LEU A 745 -1.61 39.12 -6.82
C LEU A 745 -2.98 38.89 -6.17
N SER A 746 -3.43 37.64 -6.17
CA SER A 746 -4.63 37.24 -5.45
C SER A 746 -4.25 36.59 -4.12
N ILE A 747 -4.94 37.03 -3.06
CA ILE A 747 -4.90 36.44 -1.73
C ILE A 747 -6.32 36.03 -1.38
N LYS A 748 -6.52 34.75 -1.10
CA LYS A 748 -7.79 34.17 -0.63
C LYS A 748 -7.75 33.90 0.86
N SER A 749 -6.57 33.61 1.42
CA SER A 749 -6.37 33.27 2.82
C SER A 749 -5.81 34.43 3.63
N ASP A 750 -6.53 34.78 4.69
CA ASP A 750 -6.08 35.70 5.74
C ASP A 750 -4.76 35.25 6.40
N THR A 751 -4.49 33.95 6.43
CA THR A 751 -3.25 33.40 6.98
C THR A 751 -2.01 33.82 6.18
N THR A 752 -2.18 34.17 4.91
CA THR A 752 -1.06 34.57 4.05
C THR A 752 -0.46 35.88 4.52
N TRP A 753 -1.28 36.86 4.92
CA TRP A 753 -0.80 38.09 5.55
C TRP A 753 -0.02 37.82 6.84
N LYS A 754 -0.50 36.86 7.65
CA LYS A 754 0.20 36.42 8.85
C LYS A 754 1.58 35.80 8.52
N ILE A 755 1.68 35.00 7.46
CA ILE A 755 2.96 34.41 7.02
C ILE A 755 3.91 35.48 6.49
N ILE A 756 3.43 36.39 5.64
CA ILE A 756 4.21 37.51 5.10
C ILE A 756 4.78 38.35 6.24
N ALA A 757 3.97 38.72 7.24
CA ALA A 757 4.45 39.53 8.37
C ALA A 757 5.37 38.76 9.34
N LYS A 758 5.20 37.43 9.45
CA LYS A 758 6.09 36.57 10.25
C LYS A 758 7.51 36.52 9.70
N TRP A 759 7.69 36.59 8.38
CA TRP A 759 9.02 36.40 7.77
C TRP A 759 9.56 37.63 7.03
N GLY A 760 8.70 38.54 6.60
CA GLY A 760 9.05 39.69 5.77
C GLY A 760 9.40 40.95 6.55
N THR A 761 9.62 42.03 5.79
CA THR A 761 9.86 43.40 6.27
C THR A 761 8.72 44.33 5.88
N ILE A 762 8.75 45.60 6.31
CA ILE A 762 7.81 46.62 5.83
C ILE A 762 7.91 46.78 4.30
N GLU A 763 9.12 46.73 3.75
CA GLU A 763 9.37 46.89 2.32
C GLU A 763 8.64 45.80 1.53
N TRP A 764 8.71 44.54 1.99
CA TRP A 764 7.97 43.42 1.39
C TRP A 764 6.47 43.66 1.46
N ILE A 765 5.94 44.05 2.62
CA ILE A 765 4.51 44.34 2.79
C ILE A 765 4.06 45.46 1.84
N ASN A 766 4.85 46.52 1.72
CA ASN A 766 4.55 47.62 0.81
C ASN A 766 4.64 47.21 -0.66
N GLN A 767 5.56 46.31 -1.02
CA GLN A 767 5.61 45.73 -2.36
C GLN A 767 4.33 44.93 -2.63
N PHE A 768 3.97 43.96 -1.78
CA PHE A 768 2.74 43.18 -1.94
C PHE A 768 1.49 44.06 -2.00
N LYS A 769 1.39 45.09 -1.14
CA LYS A 769 0.27 46.04 -1.11
C LYS A 769 0.05 46.76 -2.44
N LYS A 770 1.11 47.04 -3.22
CA LYS A 770 0.97 47.66 -4.55
C LYS A 770 0.29 46.74 -5.56
N HIS A 771 0.40 45.43 -5.37
CA HIS A 771 -0.11 44.43 -6.30
C HIS A 771 -1.41 43.76 -5.84
N ILE A 772 -1.91 44.03 -4.63
CA ILE A 772 -3.12 43.37 -4.11
C ILE A 772 -4.29 44.35 -4.12
N PRO A 773 -5.35 44.10 -4.93
CA PRO A 773 -6.48 45.01 -5.04
C PRO A 773 -7.44 44.96 -3.83
N THR A 774 -7.28 44.01 -2.91
CA THR A 774 -8.13 43.85 -1.72
C THR A 774 -7.61 44.63 -0.52
N ASN A 775 -8.53 44.95 0.41
CA ASN A 775 -8.17 45.62 1.67
C ASN A 775 -7.20 44.76 2.48
N LEU A 776 -6.07 45.36 2.87
CA LEU A 776 -5.06 44.71 3.71
C LEU A 776 -5.68 44.27 5.04
N ASN A 777 -5.50 43.00 5.43
CA ASN A 777 -5.96 42.51 6.73
C ASN A 777 -4.92 42.86 7.81
N TYR A 778 -5.00 44.09 8.34
CA TYR A 778 -4.06 44.61 9.34
C TYR A 778 -3.97 43.76 10.61
N PHE A 779 -5.06 43.07 10.97
CA PHE A 779 -5.12 42.23 12.16
C PHE A 779 -4.24 40.98 12.03
N GLU A 780 -4.36 40.26 10.91
CA GLU A 780 -3.52 39.08 10.66
C GLU A 780 -2.05 39.47 10.39
N LEU A 781 -1.82 40.61 9.74
CA LEU A 781 -0.48 41.18 9.58
C LEU A 781 0.19 41.44 10.95
N SER A 782 -0.54 42.07 11.89
CA SER A 782 -0.05 42.33 13.24
C SER A 782 0.24 41.03 14.02
N LYS A 783 -0.67 40.05 13.96
CA LYS A 783 -0.45 38.71 14.55
C LYS A 783 0.79 38.03 13.98
N GLY A 784 1.00 38.14 12.67
CA GLY A 784 2.18 37.59 12.01
C GLY A 784 3.46 38.26 12.46
N ALA A 785 3.46 39.59 12.53
CA ALA A 785 4.61 40.39 12.99
C ALA A 785 5.06 39.99 14.42
N MET A 786 4.13 39.71 15.33
CA MET A 786 4.45 39.21 16.68
C MET A 786 5.25 37.91 16.67
N LEU A 787 5.11 37.11 15.61
CA LEU A 787 5.85 35.86 15.40
C LEU A 787 7.17 36.06 14.64
N ASN A 788 7.49 37.28 14.18
CA ASN A 788 8.71 37.57 13.43
C ASN A 788 9.93 37.55 14.35
N PHE A 789 10.92 36.75 13.99
CA PHE A 789 12.13 36.54 14.80
C PHE A 789 13.04 37.77 14.85
N ASN A 790 13.00 38.63 13.83
CA ASN A 790 13.73 39.89 13.82
C ASN A 790 12.90 40.97 14.56
N ILE A 791 13.41 41.44 15.69
CA ILE A 791 12.73 42.40 16.58
C ILE A 791 12.50 43.75 15.88
N GLU A 792 13.45 44.20 15.06
CA GLU A 792 13.35 45.46 14.34
C GLU A 792 12.23 45.40 13.28
N ASN A 793 12.18 44.31 12.51
CA ASN A 793 11.11 44.06 11.54
C ASN A 793 9.75 43.94 12.25
N ARG A 794 9.68 43.18 13.34
CA ARG A 794 8.47 43.04 14.18
C ARG A 794 7.91 44.41 14.58
N ASN A 795 8.74 45.24 15.24
CA ASN A 795 8.33 46.53 15.76
C ASN A 795 7.92 47.49 14.64
N SER A 796 8.68 47.48 13.54
CA SER A 796 8.40 48.27 12.35
C SER A 796 7.03 47.90 11.75
N ILE A 797 6.76 46.60 11.54
CA ILE A 797 5.49 46.14 10.97
C ILE A 797 4.31 46.44 11.91
N ILE A 798 4.46 46.25 13.23
CA ILE A 798 3.42 46.58 14.20
C ILE A 798 3.10 48.08 14.17
N LYS A 799 4.13 48.95 14.16
CA LYS A 799 3.95 50.39 14.04
C LYS A 799 3.22 50.75 12.75
N TYR A 800 3.64 50.17 11.63
CA TYR A 800 2.99 50.35 10.32
C TYR A 800 1.50 49.98 10.35
N CYS A 801 1.14 48.85 10.99
CA CYS A 801 -0.26 48.46 11.17
C CYS A 801 -1.05 49.49 12.00
N ASN A 802 -0.48 49.96 13.10
CA ASN A 802 -1.13 50.93 13.99
C ASN A 802 -1.35 52.28 13.28
N ASP A 803 -0.32 52.79 12.59
CA ASP A 803 -0.40 54.05 11.85
C ASP A 803 -1.52 53.98 10.77
N LEU A 804 -1.68 52.84 10.10
CA LEU A 804 -2.75 52.65 9.11
C LEU A 804 -4.14 52.54 9.74
N ILE A 805 -4.27 51.89 10.90
CA ILE A 805 -5.54 51.81 11.64
C ILE A 805 -5.96 53.21 12.11
N GLU A 806 -5.04 53.99 12.67
CA GLU A 806 -5.31 55.36 13.11
C GLU A 806 -5.75 56.26 11.95
N ASN A 807 -5.04 56.22 10.81
CA ASN A 807 -5.40 56.97 9.61
C ASN A 807 -6.78 56.57 9.06
N ASN A 808 -7.13 55.28 9.07
CA ASN A 808 -8.45 54.81 8.63
C ASN A 808 -9.57 55.25 9.59
N ASN A 809 -9.30 55.29 10.90
CA ASN A 809 -10.25 55.79 11.91
C ASN A 809 -10.48 57.31 11.79
N ILE A 810 -9.44 58.09 11.48
CA ILE A 810 -9.55 59.53 11.22
C ILE A 810 -10.40 59.77 9.97
N ASN A 811 -10.14 59.04 8.87
CA ASN A 811 -10.90 59.18 7.63
C ASN A 811 -12.38 58.78 7.77
N THR A 812 -12.67 57.71 8.51
CA THR A 812 -14.06 57.30 8.80
C THR A 812 -14.77 58.29 9.72
N SER A 813 -14.08 58.88 10.72
CA SER A 813 -14.65 59.92 11.58
C SER A 813 -14.96 61.22 10.83
N ASN A 814 -14.10 61.63 9.90
CA ASN A 814 -14.30 62.83 9.08
C ASN A 814 -15.41 62.63 8.04
N ASN A 815 -15.53 61.44 7.45
CA ASN A 815 -16.65 61.11 6.56
C ASN A 815 -18.00 61.01 7.29
N LYS A 816 -18.00 60.58 8.57
CA LYS A 816 -19.19 60.62 9.43
C LYS A 816 -19.56 62.03 9.91
N LYS A 817 -18.61 62.98 9.93
CA LYS A 817 -18.89 64.39 10.22
C LYS A 817 -19.34 65.20 8.98
N ARG A 818 -19.07 64.69 7.78
CA ARG A 818 -19.45 65.30 6.49
C ARG A 818 -20.76 64.76 5.90
N LYS A 819 -21.21 63.59 6.34
CA LYS A 819 -22.57 63.08 6.13
C LYS A 819 -23.43 63.48 7.31
#